data_AF-A0A445D386-F1
#
_entry.id   AF-A0A445D386-F1
#
_cell.length_a   1.000
_cell.length_b   1.000
_cell.length_c   1.000
_cell.angle_alpha   90.00
_cell.angle_beta   90.00
_cell.angle_gamma   90.00
#
_symmetry.space_group_name_H-M   'P 1'
#
loop_
_entity.id
_entity.type
_entity.pdbx_description
1 polymer ?
#
loop_
_entity_poly.entity_id
_entity_poly.type
_entity_poly.pdbx_seq_one_letter_code
_entity_poly.pdbx_strand_id
1 'polypeptide(L)'
;MVMFPAISLSTNITVKTNITVSATPTPRTTTTQKLHKTTPPLDSTLKSLCKLGKLEEALSVIESSKRKPNDEDIEVFSLFLHACISTKSLEHAQKLRSHILRSKPSLLQNPTLKSKLITLFSVCGQLDEARRVFNDQTSGEATPSEPVWVAMAIGYSRNGFSTEVLLLYSNMLLHSVKPGNFAFSAALKACVDTSDAFLGRAIHAQIVKHDEEADQVVNNALLKFYVECGGCFNEALKVFEVMPQRNVVSWNTLIAGFAGQGRVFEMLDAFRVMQGEAMGFSWVTLTTVLPVCGQVTALHSGKEIHGQILKSKKRGDVPLLNSLMDMYAKCGTIGYCRKVFDRMQNKDLTSWNTMLSGYSINGQIDEAMALFDEMISNNIRPDGITFVALLSGCSHSGLTSEGNRLFHVMQNYGVKPSLEHYACLVDMLGRSGKIHEGLAVAESLPMKPSGSIWGSLLNSCRLYGNVSLAETVAERLFEIEPNNSGNYVMLSNIYANAGMWEEVKRVREMMAMRGIKKDAGCSWIQIKHRIHTFVAGGSTDFRNSAEFCRVWSELSNATKKVGYVPDTEVVLHDINEEMKTMWVCGHSERLAAVYALINTGEGMPVRITKNLRVCVDCHSWMKAVSRVTRRLIVLRDTNRFHHFENEELLSSMGEAKEDNVVLSSVHSTVFKESENLEGKCTKIEGYDFNQGVNYHQLLKSMVTTGFQASNLGDAIQVINQMVCFLDWRLADEPVVDDCSEEERDLGYRRSVTCKVFLGFTSNLISSGVRDTVRFLVQHHMVDVIVTTTGGIEEDLIKCLAPTYKGDFSLDGAYLRSKGLNRIGNLLVPNDNYCKFEDWIIPIFDQMLTEQNNENVIWTPSKLIARLGKEIKNESSYLYWAYKNNIPVFCPGLTDGSLGDMLYFHSFRNPGLIVDIVQDIRAMNGEAVHASPRKTGMIILGGGLPKHHICNANMMRNGADYAVFINTAQEFDGSDSGARPDEAVSWGKIRGSAKTVKVHCDATIAFPLLVAETFAPRVKPCNQ
;
A
#
# COMPACT_ATOMS: atom_id res chain seq x y z
N MET A 1 -18.69 -27.41 7.16
CA MET A 1 -18.76 -26.66 5.88
C MET A 1 -17.83 -27.37 4.91
N VAL A 2 -18.31 -27.72 3.71
CA VAL A 2 -17.55 -28.48 2.70
C VAL A 2 -16.27 -27.71 2.37
N MET A 3 -15.10 -28.30 2.67
CA MET A 3 -13.81 -27.77 2.21
C MET A 3 -13.79 -27.93 0.69
N PHE A 4 -14.00 -26.83 -0.03
CA PHE A 4 -13.67 -26.76 -1.45
C PHE A 4 -12.16 -26.51 -1.59
N PRO A 5 -11.47 -27.18 -2.52
CA PRO A 5 -10.04 -27.00 -2.74
C PRO A 5 -9.75 -25.56 -3.16
N ALA A 6 -8.59 -25.05 -2.74
CA ALA A 6 -8.09 -23.73 -3.11
C ALA A 6 -8.18 -23.54 -4.63
N ILE A 7 -8.93 -22.52 -5.07
CA ILE A 7 -8.97 -22.11 -6.46
C ILE A 7 -7.61 -21.47 -6.75
N SER A 8 -6.70 -22.26 -7.30
CA SER A 8 -5.46 -21.80 -7.90
C SER A 8 -5.80 -21.06 -9.19
N LEU A 9 -5.91 -19.73 -9.13
CA LEU A 9 -5.86 -18.89 -10.33
C LEU A 9 -4.52 -19.17 -11.03
N SER A 10 -4.58 -19.71 -12.25
CA SER A 10 -3.41 -20.18 -12.99
C SER A 10 -2.49 -19.02 -13.36
N THR A 11 -1.22 -19.10 -12.93
CA THR A 11 -0.19 -18.05 -13.06
C THR A 11 0.51 -17.99 -14.42
N ASN A 12 -0.07 -18.54 -15.49
CA ASN A 12 0.64 -18.69 -16.77
C ASN A 12 -0.06 -18.00 -17.93
N ILE A 13 0.10 -16.68 -18.08
CA ILE A 13 0.04 -16.02 -19.40
C ILE A 13 1.02 -14.84 -19.46
N THR A 14 1.95 -14.91 -20.41
CA THR A 14 2.92 -13.88 -20.78
C THR A 14 2.21 -12.63 -21.31
N VAL A 15 2.35 -11.49 -20.64
CA VAL A 15 1.83 -10.20 -21.11
C VAL A 15 2.84 -9.57 -22.07
N LYS A 16 2.44 -9.36 -23.33
CA LYS A 16 3.10 -8.39 -24.22
C LYS A 16 2.61 -7.00 -23.84
N THR A 17 3.45 -6.23 -23.16
CA THR A 17 3.22 -4.81 -22.89
C THR A 17 3.49 -3.98 -24.14
N ASN A 18 2.44 -3.51 -24.80
CA ASN A 18 2.53 -2.33 -25.66
C ASN A 18 2.13 -1.10 -24.82
N ILE A 19 3.12 -0.52 -24.16
CA ILE A 19 3.03 0.81 -23.58
C ILE A 19 3.48 1.80 -24.66
N THR A 20 2.53 2.50 -25.27
CA THR A 20 2.81 3.72 -26.02
C THR A 20 2.40 4.91 -25.17
N VAL A 21 3.39 5.59 -24.59
CA VAL A 21 3.26 6.96 -24.08
C VAL A 21 4.05 7.84 -25.03
N SER A 22 3.41 8.83 -25.65
CA SER A 22 3.98 10.18 -25.80
C SER A 22 2.98 11.13 -26.43
N ALA A 23 2.78 12.28 -25.78
CA ALA A 23 2.68 13.57 -26.45
C ALA A 23 2.76 14.68 -25.39
N THR A 24 3.96 15.19 -25.16
CA THR A 24 4.20 16.58 -24.77
C THR A 24 5.22 17.19 -25.74
N PRO A 25 5.19 18.52 -25.90
CA PRO A 25 5.26 19.18 -27.21
C PRO A 25 6.65 19.71 -27.54
N THR A 26 6.88 20.02 -28.83
CA THR A 26 7.68 21.13 -29.42
C THR A 26 8.19 20.72 -30.82
N PRO A 27 8.76 21.61 -31.66
CA PRO A 27 8.42 23.00 -31.97
C PRO A 27 8.21 23.16 -33.51
N ARG A 28 7.32 24.06 -33.93
CA ARG A 28 7.25 24.45 -35.36
C ARG A 28 8.28 25.53 -35.64
N THR A 29 9.23 25.18 -36.50
CA THR A 29 10.10 26.08 -37.24
C THR A 29 9.30 27.03 -38.14
N THR A 30 9.78 28.26 -38.18
CA THR A 30 9.34 29.36 -39.02
C THR A 30 9.57 29.07 -40.50
N THR A 31 8.50 29.16 -41.29
CA THR A 31 8.58 29.56 -42.70
C THR A 31 7.57 30.68 -42.93
N THR A 32 8.11 31.87 -43.12
CA THR A 32 7.39 33.06 -43.58
C THR A 32 6.84 32.82 -44.98
N GLN A 33 5.50 32.80 -45.11
CA GLN A 33 4.82 33.25 -46.32
C GLN A 33 3.81 34.32 -45.93
N LYS A 34 4.06 35.54 -46.41
CA LYS A 34 3.05 36.60 -46.51
C LYS A 34 1.92 36.10 -47.42
N LEU A 35 0.66 36.19 -46.99
CA LEU A 35 -0.40 36.84 -47.77
C LEU A 35 -1.74 36.88 -46.98
N HIS A 36 -2.32 38.08 -46.98
CA HIS A 36 -3.72 38.46 -46.76
C HIS A 36 -4.41 38.26 -45.40
N LYS A 37 -4.70 39.43 -44.79
CA LYS A 37 -5.84 39.68 -43.91
C LYS A 37 -7.14 39.17 -44.57
N THR A 38 -7.74 38.14 -44.00
CA THR A 38 -9.17 37.85 -44.13
C THR A 38 -9.71 37.49 -42.75
N THR A 39 -10.78 38.16 -42.35
CA THR A 39 -11.60 37.92 -41.15
C THR A 39 -11.93 36.43 -40.97
N PRO A 40 -11.90 35.86 -39.75
CA PRO A 40 -12.23 34.46 -39.55
C PRO A 40 -13.74 34.21 -39.73
N PRO A 41 -14.15 33.03 -40.24
CA PRO A 41 -15.56 32.70 -40.41
C PRO A 41 -16.28 32.49 -39.07
N LEU A 42 -17.56 32.88 -39.04
CA LEU A 42 -18.49 32.87 -37.89
C LEU A 42 -18.46 31.58 -37.06
N ASP A 43 -18.26 30.43 -37.71
CA ASP A 43 -18.29 29.08 -37.12
C ASP A 43 -17.13 28.82 -36.14
N SER A 44 -15.96 29.41 -36.36
CA SER A 44 -14.80 29.26 -35.48
C SER A 44 -15.00 29.94 -34.12
N THR A 45 -15.73 31.06 -34.13
CA THR A 45 -16.05 31.84 -32.92
C THR A 45 -17.10 31.13 -32.08
N LEU A 46 -18.15 30.58 -32.71
CA LEU A 46 -19.18 29.79 -32.01
C LEU A 46 -18.61 28.52 -31.36
N LYS A 47 -17.72 27.79 -32.04
CA LYS A 47 -17.05 26.62 -31.47
C LYS A 47 -16.20 26.97 -30.24
N SER A 48 -15.55 28.13 -30.23
CA SER A 48 -14.77 28.64 -29.08
C SER A 48 -15.67 28.99 -27.89
N LEU A 49 -16.75 29.73 -28.11
CA LEU A 49 -17.69 30.15 -27.06
C LEU A 49 -18.38 28.95 -26.39
N CYS A 50 -18.79 27.94 -27.16
CA CYS A 50 -19.37 26.70 -26.62
C CYS A 50 -18.36 25.92 -25.76
N LYS A 51 -17.07 25.87 -26.16
CA LYS A 51 -16.01 25.22 -25.36
C LYS A 51 -15.72 25.96 -24.05
N LEU A 52 -15.86 27.28 -24.05
CA LEU A 52 -15.68 28.14 -22.86
C LEU A 52 -16.92 28.18 -21.95
N GLY A 53 -18.03 27.51 -22.32
CA GLY A 53 -19.26 27.47 -21.51
C GLY A 53 -20.06 28.78 -21.50
N LYS A 54 -19.75 29.74 -22.40
CA LYS A 54 -20.43 31.04 -22.51
C LYS A 54 -21.70 30.92 -23.37
N LEU A 55 -22.73 30.30 -22.79
CA LEU A 55 -23.95 29.90 -23.50
C LEU A 55 -24.81 31.09 -23.99
N GLU A 56 -24.90 32.18 -23.23
CA GLU A 56 -25.68 33.37 -23.59
C GLU A 56 -25.08 34.11 -24.81
N GLU A 57 -23.75 34.31 -24.78
CA GLU A 57 -23.00 34.93 -25.88
C GLU A 57 -23.09 34.08 -27.16
N ALA A 58 -22.93 32.76 -27.03
CA ALA A 58 -23.07 31.84 -28.16
C ALA A 58 -24.49 31.85 -28.76
N LEU A 59 -25.52 31.92 -27.92
CA LEU A 59 -26.92 31.99 -28.38
C LEU A 59 -27.21 33.30 -29.12
N SER A 60 -26.68 34.43 -28.62
CA SER A 60 -26.84 35.75 -29.28
C SER A 60 -26.22 35.78 -30.68
N VAL A 61 -25.10 35.07 -30.89
CA VAL A 61 -24.44 34.95 -32.20
C VAL A 61 -25.24 34.05 -33.15
N ILE A 62 -25.89 33.00 -32.62
CA ILE A 62 -26.80 32.14 -33.39
C ILE A 62 -28.05 32.90 -33.82
N GLU A 63 -28.66 33.68 -32.92
CA GLU A 63 -29.89 34.45 -33.22
C GLU A 63 -29.66 35.66 -34.12
N SER A 64 -28.47 36.28 -34.06
CA SER A 64 -28.11 37.43 -34.91
C SER A 64 -27.66 37.03 -36.33
N SER A 65 -27.43 35.73 -36.58
CA SER A 65 -27.11 35.21 -37.90
C SER A 65 -28.34 35.25 -38.82
N LYS A 66 -28.24 35.97 -39.94
CA LYS A 66 -29.29 36.02 -40.98
C LYS A 66 -29.29 34.79 -41.90
N ARG A 67 -28.35 33.85 -41.71
CA ARG A 67 -28.23 32.62 -42.53
C ARG A 67 -29.28 31.61 -42.05
N LYS A 68 -30.04 31.01 -42.97
CA LYS A 68 -30.90 29.86 -42.63
C LYS A 68 -30.01 28.70 -42.18
N PRO A 69 -30.36 27.98 -41.10
CA PRO A 69 -29.58 26.85 -40.62
C PRO A 69 -29.45 25.75 -41.68
N ASN A 70 -28.23 25.35 -41.96
CA ASN A 70 -27.87 24.29 -42.89
C ASN A 70 -27.31 23.07 -42.13
N ASP A 71 -27.05 21.98 -42.84
CA ASP A 71 -26.60 20.74 -42.22
C ASP A 71 -25.16 20.86 -41.65
N GLU A 72 -24.39 21.88 -42.07
CA GLU A 72 -23.09 22.28 -41.50
C GLU A 72 -23.21 22.79 -40.05
N ASP A 73 -24.38 23.31 -39.66
CA ASP A 73 -24.60 23.88 -38.32
C ASP A 73 -24.89 22.81 -37.25
N ILE A 74 -25.13 21.55 -37.66
CA ILE A 74 -25.44 20.42 -36.77
C ILE A 74 -24.32 20.20 -35.75
N GLU A 75 -23.05 20.32 -36.16
CA GLU A 75 -21.90 20.15 -35.27
C GLU A 75 -21.86 21.24 -34.18
N VAL A 76 -22.16 22.48 -34.56
CA VAL A 76 -22.18 23.64 -33.65
C VAL A 76 -23.34 23.55 -32.66
N PHE A 77 -24.55 23.20 -33.12
CA PHE A 77 -25.70 22.96 -32.25
C PHE A 77 -25.47 21.77 -31.32
N SER A 78 -24.83 20.70 -31.81
CA SER A 78 -24.45 19.54 -31.02
C SER A 78 -23.45 19.88 -29.89
N LEU A 79 -22.49 20.77 -30.16
CA LEU A 79 -21.55 21.28 -29.16
C LEU A 79 -22.25 22.19 -28.13
N PHE A 80 -23.15 23.07 -28.57
CA PHE A 80 -23.94 23.93 -27.70
C PHE A 80 -24.82 23.10 -26.75
N LEU A 81 -25.54 22.10 -27.26
CA LEU A 81 -26.35 21.19 -26.45
C LEU A 81 -25.50 20.40 -25.47
N HIS A 82 -24.27 20.00 -25.84
CA HIS A 82 -23.36 19.34 -24.92
C HIS A 82 -22.90 20.23 -23.76
N ALA A 83 -22.64 21.52 -24.04
CA ALA A 83 -22.35 22.50 -23.01
C ALA A 83 -23.58 22.73 -22.09
N CYS A 84 -24.80 22.75 -22.64
CA CYS A 84 -26.04 22.81 -21.85
C CYS A 84 -26.25 21.58 -20.95
N ILE A 85 -25.91 20.37 -21.43
CA ILE A 85 -25.99 19.13 -20.63
C ILE A 85 -25.05 19.22 -19.42
N SER A 86 -23.84 19.73 -19.64
CA SER A 86 -22.81 19.85 -18.59
C SER A 86 -23.20 20.87 -17.52
N THR A 87 -23.87 21.97 -17.91
CA THR A 87 -24.34 23.03 -17.00
C THR A 87 -25.77 22.83 -16.49
N LYS A 88 -26.47 21.78 -16.93
CA LYS A 88 -27.91 21.54 -16.68
C LYS A 88 -28.81 22.74 -17.05
N SER A 89 -28.44 23.48 -18.09
CA SER A 89 -29.13 24.70 -18.50
C SER A 89 -30.29 24.40 -19.46
N LEU A 90 -31.49 24.28 -18.90
CA LEU A 90 -32.70 23.96 -19.66
C LEU A 90 -33.16 25.12 -20.56
N GLU A 91 -33.08 26.35 -20.06
CA GLU A 91 -33.59 27.56 -20.74
C GLU A 91 -32.88 27.81 -22.07
N HIS A 92 -31.55 27.74 -22.08
CA HIS A 92 -30.72 28.01 -23.26
C HIS A 92 -30.98 26.99 -24.37
N ALA A 93 -31.18 25.73 -24.00
CA ALA A 93 -31.49 24.69 -24.97
C ALA A 93 -32.92 24.78 -25.53
N GLN A 94 -33.89 25.21 -24.72
CA GLN A 94 -35.26 25.49 -25.20
C GLN A 94 -35.29 26.67 -26.18
N LYS A 95 -34.48 27.71 -25.93
CA LYS A 95 -34.30 28.83 -26.89
C LYS A 95 -33.69 28.34 -28.20
N LEU A 96 -32.61 27.55 -28.15
CA LEU A 96 -32.02 26.94 -29.35
C LEU A 96 -33.01 26.03 -30.10
N ARG A 97 -33.74 25.16 -29.40
CA ARG A 97 -34.77 24.29 -30.00
C ARG A 97 -35.85 25.12 -30.69
N SER A 98 -36.29 26.22 -30.08
CA SER A 98 -37.28 27.13 -30.65
C SER A 98 -36.75 27.85 -31.91
N HIS A 99 -35.47 28.24 -31.91
CA HIS A 99 -34.82 28.82 -33.09
C HIS A 99 -34.78 27.81 -34.25
N ILE A 100 -34.40 26.55 -34.00
CA ILE A 100 -34.35 25.51 -35.03
C ILE A 100 -35.76 25.18 -35.56
N LEU A 101 -36.77 25.10 -34.68
CA LEU A 101 -38.17 24.90 -35.06
C LEU A 101 -38.71 26.01 -35.97
N ARG A 102 -38.33 27.27 -35.74
CA ARG A 102 -38.77 28.39 -36.59
C ARG A 102 -38.06 28.44 -37.93
N SER A 103 -36.82 27.97 -37.99
CA SER A 103 -35.96 28.16 -39.16
C SER A 103 -35.92 26.94 -40.11
N LYS A 104 -35.67 25.74 -39.60
CA LYS A 104 -35.60 24.49 -40.39
C LYS A 104 -35.93 23.28 -39.49
N PRO A 105 -37.21 22.93 -39.28
CA PRO A 105 -37.63 21.84 -38.39
C PRO A 105 -36.98 20.48 -38.69
N SER A 106 -36.65 20.22 -39.96
CA SER A 106 -36.05 18.95 -40.38
C SER A 106 -34.70 18.64 -39.72
N LEU A 107 -33.98 19.66 -39.22
CA LEU A 107 -32.72 19.46 -38.51
C LEU A 107 -32.92 18.76 -37.16
N LEU A 108 -34.07 18.93 -36.51
CA LEU A 108 -34.36 18.26 -35.23
C LEU A 108 -34.62 16.76 -35.38
N GLN A 109 -34.89 16.31 -36.61
CA GLN A 109 -34.96 14.88 -36.93
C GLN A 109 -33.59 14.25 -37.15
N ASN A 110 -32.51 15.04 -37.15
CA ASN A 110 -31.15 14.47 -37.19
C ASN A 110 -30.87 13.69 -35.88
N PRO A 111 -30.45 12.41 -35.97
CA PRO A 111 -30.20 11.56 -34.80
C PRO A 111 -29.25 12.16 -33.75
N THR A 112 -28.25 12.93 -34.18
CA THR A 112 -27.24 13.53 -33.30
C THR A 112 -27.84 14.62 -32.42
N LEU A 113 -28.72 15.46 -32.97
CA LEU A 113 -29.40 16.51 -32.19
C LEU A 113 -30.52 15.90 -31.33
N LYS A 114 -31.24 14.92 -31.87
CA LYS A 114 -32.33 14.22 -31.16
C LYS A 114 -31.84 13.51 -29.90
N SER A 115 -30.75 12.73 -29.99
CA SER A 115 -30.13 12.05 -28.84
C SER A 115 -29.62 13.03 -27.77
N LYS A 116 -29.04 14.16 -28.17
CA LYS A 116 -28.57 15.21 -27.23
C LYS A 116 -29.70 15.95 -26.53
N LEU A 117 -30.78 16.25 -27.24
CA LEU A 117 -31.99 16.84 -26.63
C LEU A 117 -32.62 15.88 -25.61
N ILE A 118 -32.76 14.59 -25.96
CA ILE A 118 -33.26 13.55 -25.03
C ILE A 118 -32.37 13.48 -23.77
N THR A 119 -31.05 13.44 -23.95
CA THR A 119 -30.09 13.39 -22.83
C THR A 119 -30.21 14.63 -21.94
N LEU A 120 -30.31 15.82 -22.53
CA LEU A 120 -30.46 17.07 -21.80
C LEU A 120 -31.75 17.10 -20.96
N PHE A 121 -32.91 16.82 -21.59
CA PHE A 121 -34.18 16.81 -20.88
C PHE A 121 -34.18 15.78 -19.75
N SER A 122 -33.56 14.61 -19.97
CA SER A 122 -33.40 13.59 -18.94
C SER A 122 -32.51 14.03 -17.77
N VAL A 123 -31.41 14.74 -18.03
CA VAL A 123 -30.51 15.27 -16.99
C VAL A 123 -31.15 16.41 -16.19
N CYS A 124 -32.06 17.16 -16.81
CA CYS A 124 -32.81 18.25 -16.17
C CYS A 124 -34.11 17.76 -15.49
N GLY A 125 -34.36 16.45 -15.42
CA GLY A 125 -35.55 15.86 -14.77
C GLY A 125 -36.85 16.03 -15.57
N GLN A 126 -36.79 16.44 -16.84
CA GLN A 126 -37.94 16.64 -17.74
C GLN A 126 -38.14 15.41 -18.63
N LEU A 127 -38.42 14.25 -18.02
CA LEU A 127 -38.50 12.97 -18.75
C LEU A 127 -39.65 12.91 -19.76
N ASP A 128 -40.75 13.62 -19.52
CA ASP A 128 -41.89 13.65 -20.45
C ASP A 128 -41.57 14.43 -21.74
N GLU A 129 -40.78 15.49 -21.65
CA GLU A 129 -40.26 16.18 -22.83
C GLU A 129 -39.26 15.32 -23.59
N ALA A 130 -38.42 14.54 -22.89
CA ALA A 130 -37.53 13.57 -23.52
C ALA A 130 -38.33 12.51 -24.31
N ARG A 131 -39.42 11.98 -23.72
CA ARG A 131 -40.36 11.07 -24.39
C ARG A 131 -41.01 11.69 -25.62
N ARG A 132 -41.46 12.95 -25.53
CA ARG A 132 -42.05 13.68 -26.66
C ARG A 132 -41.06 13.80 -27.81
N VAL A 133 -39.81 14.20 -27.52
CA VAL A 133 -38.76 14.29 -28.54
C VAL A 133 -38.45 12.91 -29.14
N PHE A 134 -38.47 11.84 -28.34
CA PHE A 134 -38.26 10.47 -28.82
C PHE A 134 -39.38 10.02 -29.78
N ASN A 135 -40.64 10.27 -29.43
CA ASN A 135 -41.83 9.85 -30.19
C ASN A 135 -42.16 10.75 -31.39
N ASP A 136 -41.55 11.93 -31.52
CA ASP A 136 -41.82 12.89 -32.59
C ASP A 136 -41.33 12.35 -33.95
N GLN A 137 -42.26 11.88 -34.79
CA GLN A 137 -42.02 11.30 -36.12
C GLN A 137 -42.71 12.11 -37.23
N THR A 138 -42.17 13.27 -37.58
CA THR A 138 -42.77 14.17 -38.59
C THR A 138 -42.34 13.91 -40.04
N SER A 139 -41.50 12.90 -40.31
CA SER A 139 -41.09 12.51 -41.66
C SER A 139 -41.13 10.97 -41.78
N GLY A 140 -41.84 10.47 -42.79
CA GLY A 140 -42.31 9.07 -42.90
C GLY A 140 -41.32 7.97 -42.53
N GLU A 141 -41.85 6.94 -41.85
CA GLU A 141 -41.37 5.54 -41.67
C GLU A 141 -39.87 5.26 -41.46
N ALA A 142 -39.05 6.22 -41.05
CA ALA A 142 -37.67 5.95 -40.66
C ALA A 142 -37.61 5.58 -39.17
N THR A 143 -37.32 4.31 -38.86
CA THR A 143 -37.07 3.84 -37.49
C THR A 143 -35.93 4.64 -36.85
N PRO A 144 -36.04 5.04 -35.55
CA PRO A 144 -34.96 5.78 -34.91
C PRO A 144 -33.66 4.97 -34.89
N SER A 145 -32.54 5.62 -35.19
CA SER A 145 -31.21 4.99 -35.10
C SER A 145 -30.86 4.60 -33.66
N GLU A 146 -30.01 3.59 -33.48
CA GLU A 146 -29.57 3.08 -32.17
C GLU A 146 -29.17 4.18 -31.14
N PRO A 147 -28.39 5.24 -31.46
CA PRO A 147 -28.03 6.26 -30.48
C PRO A 147 -29.22 7.00 -29.85
N VAL A 148 -30.35 7.08 -30.55
CA VAL A 148 -31.59 7.72 -30.06
C VAL A 148 -32.29 6.81 -29.05
N TRP A 149 -32.33 5.50 -29.31
CA TRP A 149 -32.82 4.49 -28.36
C TRP A 149 -31.95 4.45 -27.10
N VAL A 150 -30.62 4.42 -27.26
CA VAL A 150 -29.67 4.42 -26.14
C VAL A 150 -29.79 5.68 -25.28
N ALA A 151 -29.92 6.86 -25.88
CA ALA A 151 -30.10 8.11 -25.14
C ALA A 151 -31.36 8.08 -24.26
N MET A 152 -32.45 7.51 -24.78
CA MET A 152 -33.69 7.35 -24.02
C MET A 152 -33.56 6.27 -22.93
N ALA A 153 -32.86 5.17 -23.20
CA ALA A 153 -32.55 4.12 -22.20
C ALA A 153 -31.73 4.68 -21.03
N ILE A 154 -30.68 5.46 -21.32
CA ILE A 154 -29.88 6.15 -20.29
C ILE A 154 -30.75 7.14 -19.52
N GLY A 155 -31.65 7.86 -20.20
CA GLY A 155 -32.60 8.78 -19.58
C GLY A 155 -33.51 8.09 -18.56
N TYR A 156 -34.09 6.95 -18.92
CA TYR A 156 -34.90 6.13 -18.01
C TYR A 156 -34.08 5.56 -16.84
N SER A 157 -32.91 4.97 -17.12
CA SER A 157 -32.04 4.40 -16.09
C SER A 157 -31.60 5.44 -15.04
N ARG A 158 -31.29 6.68 -15.46
CA ARG A 158 -30.90 7.76 -14.55
C ARG A 158 -32.04 8.26 -13.66
N ASN A 159 -33.28 8.12 -14.12
CA ASN A 159 -34.48 8.55 -13.39
C ASN A 159 -35.15 7.39 -12.63
N GLY A 160 -34.51 6.22 -12.55
CA GLY A 160 -34.99 5.07 -11.75
C GLY A 160 -36.05 4.19 -12.44
N PHE A 161 -36.29 4.37 -13.73
CA PHE A 161 -37.29 3.63 -14.53
C PHE A 161 -36.66 2.42 -15.23
N SER A 162 -36.16 1.45 -14.45
CA SER A 162 -35.36 0.33 -14.99
C SER A 162 -36.20 -0.68 -15.80
N THR A 163 -37.47 -0.87 -15.47
CA THR A 163 -38.37 -1.73 -16.27
C THR A 163 -38.61 -1.15 -17.66
N GLU A 164 -38.75 0.17 -17.77
CA GLU A 164 -38.94 0.88 -19.02
C GLU A 164 -37.70 0.79 -19.92
N VAL A 165 -36.49 0.69 -19.35
CA VAL A 165 -35.27 0.44 -20.12
C VAL A 165 -35.33 -0.92 -20.82
N LEU A 166 -35.79 -1.96 -20.12
CA LEU A 166 -35.91 -3.32 -20.67
C LEU A 166 -37.00 -3.42 -21.75
N LEU A 167 -38.11 -2.72 -21.55
CA LEU A 167 -39.17 -2.58 -22.56
C LEU A 167 -38.66 -1.84 -23.79
N LEU A 168 -37.90 -0.76 -23.59
CA LEU A 168 -37.30 0.03 -24.66
C LEU A 168 -36.27 -0.79 -25.45
N TYR A 169 -35.46 -1.60 -24.76
CA TYR A 169 -34.52 -2.53 -25.39
C TYR A 169 -35.24 -3.58 -26.23
N SER A 170 -36.33 -4.16 -25.71
CA SER A 170 -37.18 -5.11 -26.44
C SER A 170 -37.80 -4.47 -27.68
N ASN A 171 -38.31 -3.24 -27.56
CA ASN A 171 -38.87 -2.49 -28.68
C ASN A 171 -37.83 -2.18 -29.76
N MET A 172 -36.59 -1.84 -29.38
CA MET A 172 -35.50 -1.63 -30.33
C MET A 172 -35.24 -2.89 -31.16
N LEU A 173 -35.22 -4.07 -30.52
CA LEU A 173 -35.06 -5.35 -31.20
C LEU A 173 -36.24 -5.69 -32.13
N LEU A 174 -37.47 -5.38 -31.72
CA LEU A 174 -38.67 -5.57 -32.57
C LEU A 174 -38.61 -4.74 -33.86
N HIS A 175 -37.99 -3.55 -33.81
CA HIS A 175 -37.76 -2.70 -34.99
C HIS A 175 -36.51 -3.11 -35.79
N SER A 176 -35.94 -4.29 -35.52
CA SER A 176 -34.74 -4.83 -36.18
C SER A 176 -33.51 -3.92 -36.09
N VAL A 177 -33.44 -3.08 -35.06
CA VAL A 177 -32.26 -2.24 -34.78
C VAL A 177 -31.27 -3.08 -33.97
N LYS A 178 -30.08 -3.32 -34.53
CA LYS A 178 -29.02 -4.09 -33.85
C LYS A 178 -28.52 -3.34 -32.61
N PRO A 179 -28.43 -3.99 -31.44
CA PRO A 179 -27.88 -3.39 -30.22
C PRO A 179 -26.35 -3.31 -30.28
N GLY A 180 -25.78 -2.16 -29.94
CA GLY A 180 -24.35 -1.99 -29.69
C GLY A 180 -24.02 -2.02 -28.18
N ASN A 181 -22.73 -1.78 -27.86
CA ASN A 181 -22.19 -1.91 -26.51
C ASN A 181 -22.91 -1.06 -25.45
N PHE A 182 -23.31 0.17 -25.79
CA PHE A 182 -24.04 1.04 -24.85
C PHE A 182 -25.46 0.53 -24.57
N ALA A 183 -26.13 -0.06 -25.57
CA ALA A 183 -27.45 -0.66 -25.39
C ALA A 183 -27.37 -1.88 -24.47
N PHE A 184 -26.38 -2.76 -24.70
CA PHE A 184 -26.11 -3.92 -23.84
C PHE A 184 -25.82 -3.51 -22.39
N SER A 185 -24.94 -2.52 -22.17
CA SER A 185 -24.60 -2.04 -20.83
C SER A 185 -25.81 -1.46 -20.09
N ALA A 186 -26.65 -0.67 -20.78
CA ALA A 186 -27.87 -0.10 -20.20
C ALA A 186 -28.90 -1.18 -19.84
N ALA A 187 -29.09 -2.18 -20.71
CA ALA A 187 -30.03 -3.28 -20.47
C ALA A 187 -29.56 -4.19 -19.32
N LEU A 188 -28.27 -4.54 -19.26
CA LEU A 188 -27.70 -5.32 -18.15
C LEU A 188 -27.82 -4.60 -16.82
N LYS A 189 -27.59 -3.28 -16.79
CA LYS A 189 -27.83 -2.47 -15.59
C LYS A 189 -29.29 -2.54 -15.15
N ALA A 190 -30.22 -2.41 -16.09
CA ALA A 190 -31.64 -2.50 -15.76
C ALA A 190 -32.03 -3.90 -15.22
N CYS A 191 -31.45 -4.98 -15.75
CA CYS A 191 -31.62 -6.33 -15.20
C CYS A 191 -31.12 -6.47 -13.76
N VAL A 192 -30.04 -5.77 -13.39
CA VAL A 192 -29.56 -5.70 -12.00
C VAL A 192 -30.60 -5.01 -11.12
N ASP A 193 -31.06 -3.83 -11.53
CA ASP A 193 -32.02 -3.04 -10.75
C ASP A 193 -33.35 -3.78 -10.56
N THR A 194 -33.78 -4.59 -11.54
CA THR A 194 -34.99 -5.42 -11.45
C THR A 194 -34.74 -6.83 -10.91
N SER A 195 -33.49 -7.21 -10.62
CA SER A 195 -33.08 -8.57 -10.24
C SER A 195 -33.56 -9.67 -11.22
N ASP A 196 -33.63 -9.36 -12.52
CA ASP A 196 -34.09 -10.29 -13.56
C ASP A 196 -32.93 -11.09 -14.14
N ALA A 197 -32.66 -12.25 -13.52
CA ALA A 197 -31.59 -13.15 -13.94
C ALA A 197 -31.84 -13.79 -15.31
N PHE A 198 -33.11 -14.00 -15.69
CA PHE A 198 -33.46 -14.67 -16.94
C PHE A 198 -33.14 -13.76 -18.13
N LEU A 199 -33.64 -12.52 -18.08
CA LEU A 199 -33.42 -11.55 -19.14
C LEU A 199 -31.95 -11.18 -19.27
N GLY A 200 -31.22 -11.02 -18.16
CA GLY A 200 -29.79 -10.74 -18.21
C GLY A 200 -28.96 -11.88 -18.84
N ARG A 201 -29.32 -13.16 -18.59
CA ARG A 201 -28.71 -14.31 -19.30
C ARG A 201 -29.05 -14.31 -20.79
N ALA A 202 -30.28 -13.93 -21.17
CA ALA A 202 -30.66 -13.80 -22.57
C ALA A 202 -29.87 -12.69 -23.29
N ILE A 203 -29.66 -11.54 -22.64
CA ILE A 203 -28.82 -10.45 -23.15
C ILE A 203 -27.35 -10.90 -23.25
N HIS A 204 -26.82 -11.62 -22.26
CA HIS A 204 -25.48 -12.20 -22.34
C HIS A 204 -25.33 -13.15 -23.55
N ALA A 205 -26.34 -13.98 -23.82
CA ALA A 205 -26.33 -14.83 -25.02
C ALA A 205 -26.36 -14.02 -26.32
N GLN A 206 -27.01 -12.85 -26.36
CA GLN A 206 -26.96 -11.95 -27.53
C GLN A 206 -25.56 -11.35 -27.70
N ILE A 207 -24.90 -10.96 -26.61
CA ILE A 207 -23.53 -10.43 -26.64
C ILE A 207 -22.55 -11.49 -27.19
N VAL A 208 -22.67 -12.74 -26.74
CA VAL A 208 -21.83 -13.86 -27.23
C VAL A 208 -22.08 -14.17 -28.72
N LYS A 209 -23.31 -13.96 -29.20
CA LYS A 209 -23.69 -14.17 -30.61
C LYS A 209 -23.43 -12.96 -31.51
N HIS A 210 -22.96 -11.85 -30.96
CA HIS A 210 -22.71 -10.63 -31.72
C HIS A 210 -21.43 -10.79 -32.56
N ASP A 211 -21.40 -10.22 -33.76
CA ASP A 211 -20.28 -10.36 -34.70
C ASP A 211 -19.01 -9.62 -34.24
N GLU A 212 -19.16 -8.66 -33.32
CA GLU A 212 -18.09 -7.84 -32.74
C GLU A 212 -17.82 -8.22 -31.29
N GLU A 213 -16.55 -8.23 -30.89
CA GLU A 213 -16.15 -8.50 -29.50
C GLU A 213 -16.66 -7.42 -28.53
N ALA A 214 -17.19 -7.86 -27.39
CA ALA A 214 -17.67 -6.97 -26.34
C ALA A 214 -16.52 -6.13 -25.74
N ASP A 215 -16.73 -4.82 -25.65
CA ASP A 215 -15.76 -3.92 -25.04
C ASP A 215 -15.66 -4.08 -23.50
N GLN A 216 -14.68 -3.40 -22.91
CA GLN A 216 -14.46 -3.44 -21.46
C GLN A 216 -15.67 -2.98 -20.63
N VAL A 217 -16.51 -2.08 -21.18
CA VAL A 217 -17.68 -1.54 -20.48
C VAL A 217 -18.77 -2.61 -20.40
N VAL A 218 -19.03 -3.32 -21.49
CA VAL A 218 -19.96 -4.44 -21.53
C VAL A 218 -19.49 -5.58 -20.63
N ASN A 219 -18.20 -5.96 -20.70
CA ASN A 219 -17.64 -7.01 -19.85
C ASN A 219 -17.75 -6.67 -18.35
N ASN A 220 -17.48 -5.41 -17.96
CA ASN A 220 -17.68 -4.95 -16.59
C ASN A 220 -19.16 -4.95 -16.17
N ALA A 221 -20.07 -4.62 -17.09
CA ALA A 221 -21.52 -4.66 -16.83
C ALA A 221 -22.03 -6.10 -16.67
N LEU A 222 -21.51 -7.05 -17.47
CA LEU A 222 -21.80 -8.48 -17.33
C LEU A 222 -21.31 -9.02 -15.98
N LEU A 223 -20.08 -8.70 -15.61
CA LEU A 223 -19.53 -9.09 -14.32
C LEU A 223 -20.39 -8.54 -13.17
N LYS A 224 -20.74 -7.25 -13.22
CA LYS A 224 -21.61 -6.61 -12.22
C LYS A 224 -22.97 -7.30 -12.16
N PHE A 225 -23.56 -7.60 -13.31
CA PHE A 225 -24.82 -8.33 -13.39
C PHE A 225 -24.76 -9.67 -12.65
N TYR A 226 -23.76 -10.50 -12.91
CA TYR A 226 -23.65 -11.79 -12.25
C TYR A 226 -23.28 -11.71 -10.76
N VAL A 227 -22.59 -10.64 -10.34
CA VAL A 227 -22.28 -10.40 -8.92
C VAL A 227 -23.52 -9.99 -8.11
N GLU A 228 -24.32 -9.08 -8.66
CA GLU A 228 -25.44 -8.47 -7.93
C GLU A 228 -26.78 -9.21 -8.13
N CYS A 229 -26.94 -9.93 -9.25
CA CYS A 229 -28.14 -10.72 -9.50
C CYS A 229 -28.07 -12.04 -8.70
N GLY A 230 -28.98 -12.18 -7.72
CA GLY A 230 -28.94 -13.25 -6.71
C GLY A 230 -28.71 -14.66 -7.29
N GLY A 231 -27.85 -15.43 -6.62
CA GLY A 231 -27.61 -16.84 -6.92
C GLY A 231 -26.67 -17.14 -8.10
N CYS A 232 -26.06 -16.13 -8.74
CA CYS A 232 -25.25 -16.30 -9.96
C CYS A 232 -23.75 -16.01 -9.77
N PHE A 233 -23.25 -16.01 -8.54
CA PHE A 233 -21.87 -15.60 -8.25
C PHE A 233 -20.81 -16.53 -8.87
N ASN A 234 -21.11 -17.82 -9.03
CA ASN A 234 -20.20 -18.76 -9.69
C ASN A 234 -20.04 -18.42 -11.18
N GLU A 235 -21.11 -17.96 -11.84
CA GLU A 235 -21.05 -17.45 -13.21
C GLU A 235 -20.26 -16.15 -13.30
N ALA A 236 -20.31 -15.30 -12.27
CA ALA A 236 -19.47 -14.09 -12.20
C ALA A 236 -17.97 -14.44 -12.26
N LEU A 237 -17.54 -15.49 -11.55
CA LEU A 237 -16.15 -15.97 -11.60
C LEU A 237 -15.76 -16.45 -13.00
N LYS A 238 -16.64 -17.21 -13.67
CA LYS A 238 -16.41 -17.66 -15.05
C LYS A 238 -16.29 -16.49 -16.02
N VAL A 239 -17.17 -15.50 -15.90
CA VAL A 239 -17.11 -14.28 -16.71
C VAL A 239 -15.77 -13.57 -16.47
N PHE A 240 -15.36 -13.40 -15.22
CA PHE A 240 -14.09 -12.78 -14.87
C PHE A 240 -12.86 -13.53 -15.44
N GLU A 241 -12.89 -14.87 -15.43
CA GLU A 241 -11.83 -15.72 -15.97
C GLU A 241 -11.66 -15.58 -17.48
N VAL A 242 -12.77 -15.49 -18.24
CA VAL A 242 -12.73 -15.37 -19.70
C VAL A 242 -12.58 -13.94 -20.23
N MET A 243 -12.63 -12.93 -19.35
CA MET A 243 -12.47 -11.53 -19.76
C MET A 243 -11.12 -11.29 -20.45
N PRO A 244 -11.09 -10.72 -21.68
CA PRO A 244 -9.85 -10.47 -22.42
C PRO A 244 -8.90 -9.50 -21.73
N GLN A 245 -9.47 -8.47 -21.09
CA GLN A 245 -8.74 -7.49 -20.29
C GLN A 245 -9.49 -7.25 -18.98
N ARG A 246 -8.72 -7.07 -17.90
CA ARG A 246 -9.22 -6.72 -16.57
C ARG A 246 -8.69 -5.35 -16.23
N ASN A 247 -9.52 -4.50 -15.65
CA ASN A 247 -9.10 -3.20 -15.13
C ASN A 247 -9.47 -3.06 -13.65
N VAL A 248 -9.12 -1.93 -13.04
CA VAL A 248 -9.45 -1.64 -11.63
C VAL A 248 -10.95 -1.78 -11.35
N VAL A 249 -11.81 -1.45 -12.33
CA VAL A 249 -13.27 -1.60 -12.18
C VAL A 249 -13.67 -3.08 -12.15
N SER A 250 -13.12 -3.93 -13.02
CA SER A 250 -13.39 -5.37 -13.00
C SER A 250 -13.01 -5.99 -11.64
N TRP A 251 -11.83 -5.67 -11.14
CA TRP A 251 -11.35 -6.14 -9.84
C TRP A 251 -12.20 -5.60 -8.68
N ASN A 252 -12.57 -4.32 -8.69
CA ASN A 252 -13.44 -3.73 -7.66
C ASN A 252 -14.80 -4.42 -7.60
N THR A 253 -15.41 -4.72 -8.75
CA THR A 253 -16.68 -5.43 -8.82
C THR A 253 -16.57 -6.83 -8.23
N LEU A 254 -15.49 -7.56 -8.55
CA LEU A 254 -15.25 -8.89 -8.00
C LEU A 254 -15.01 -8.85 -6.48
N ILE A 255 -14.17 -7.94 -6.01
CA ILE A 255 -13.85 -7.72 -4.58
C ILE A 255 -15.12 -7.36 -3.80
N ALA A 256 -15.93 -6.42 -4.31
CA ALA A 256 -17.21 -6.05 -3.72
C ALA A 256 -18.18 -7.23 -3.71
N GLY A 257 -18.17 -8.05 -4.75
CA GLY A 257 -18.97 -9.27 -4.83
C GLY A 257 -18.60 -10.29 -3.76
N PHE A 258 -17.31 -10.57 -3.56
CA PHE A 258 -16.86 -11.43 -2.47
C PHE A 258 -17.26 -10.87 -1.10
N ALA A 259 -17.11 -9.55 -0.90
CA ALA A 259 -17.52 -8.87 0.34
C ALA A 259 -19.04 -9.01 0.59
N GLY A 260 -19.87 -8.81 -0.44
CA GLY A 260 -21.33 -8.94 -0.35
C GLY A 260 -21.83 -10.36 -0.04
N GLN A 261 -21.08 -11.39 -0.46
CA GLN A 261 -21.37 -12.79 -0.15
C GLN A 261 -20.77 -13.24 1.20
N GLY A 262 -20.13 -12.36 1.96
CA GLY A 262 -19.44 -12.70 3.20
C GLY A 262 -18.19 -13.58 3.02
N ARG A 263 -17.69 -13.71 1.78
CA ARG A 263 -16.51 -14.49 1.41
C ARG A 263 -15.23 -13.69 1.62
N VAL A 264 -14.98 -13.36 2.89
CA VAL A 264 -13.95 -12.41 3.30
C VAL A 264 -12.54 -12.84 2.89
N PHE A 265 -12.22 -14.13 2.98
CA PHE A 265 -10.87 -14.62 2.68
C PHE A 265 -10.56 -14.52 1.19
N GLU A 266 -11.49 -14.97 0.35
CA GLU A 266 -11.36 -14.88 -1.10
C GLU A 266 -11.31 -13.42 -1.58
N MET A 267 -11.98 -12.51 -0.88
CA MET A 267 -11.85 -11.08 -1.14
C MET A 267 -10.42 -10.57 -0.93
N LEU A 268 -9.80 -10.91 0.21
CA LEU A 268 -8.43 -10.49 0.53
C LEU A 268 -7.41 -11.12 -0.43
N ASP A 269 -7.64 -12.37 -0.84
CA ASP A 269 -6.78 -13.04 -1.82
C ASP A 269 -6.95 -12.44 -3.23
N ALA A 270 -8.18 -12.11 -3.65
CA ALA A 270 -8.42 -11.39 -4.90
C ALA A 270 -7.73 -10.02 -4.91
N PHE A 271 -7.76 -9.29 -3.80
CA PHE A 271 -7.04 -8.03 -3.66
C PHE A 271 -5.51 -8.20 -3.76
N ARG A 272 -4.96 -9.28 -3.20
CA ARG A 272 -3.52 -9.60 -3.33
C ARG A 272 -3.14 -9.97 -4.75
N VAL A 273 -3.97 -10.74 -5.45
CA VAL A 273 -3.73 -11.09 -6.87
C VAL A 273 -3.76 -9.82 -7.73
N MET A 274 -4.74 -8.94 -7.53
CA MET A 274 -4.80 -7.63 -8.18
C MET A 274 -3.52 -6.81 -7.97
N GLN A 275 -2.96 -6.84 -6.76
CA GLN A 275 -1.68 -6.18 -6.44
C GLN A 275 -0.49 -6.86 -7.12
N GLY A 276 -0.45 -8.19 -7.16
CA GLY A 276 0.59 -8.98 -7.84
C GLY A 276 0.61 -8.77 -9.36
N GLU A 277 -0.55 -8.53 -9.97
CA GLU A 277 -0.69 -8.16 -11.39
C GLU A 277 -0.34 -6.68 -11.68
N ALA A 278 0.09 -5.90 -10.68
CA ALA A 278 0.43 -4.49 -10.82
C ALA A 278 -0.69 -3.58 -11.36
N MET A 279 -1.96 -3.97 -11.18
CA MET A 279 -3.14 -3.28 -11.72
C MET A 279 -3.46 -1.93 -11.04
N GLY A 280 -2.66 -1.52 -10.05
CA GLY A 280 -2.92 -0.35 -9.21
C GLY A 280 -4.19 -0.52 -8.38
N PHE A 281 -4.59 0.49 -7.61
CA PHE A 281 -5.86 0.51 -6.88
C PHE A 281 -6.44 1.92 -6.86
N SER A 282 -7.75 2.00 -6.62
CA SER A 282 -8.48 3.26 -6.43
C SER A 282 -8.84 3.45 -4.95
N TRP A 283 -9.21 4.66 -4.53
CA TRP A 283 -9.75 4.86 -3.18
C TRP A 283 -11.01 4.02 -2.95
N VAL A 284 -11.84 3.82 -3.98
CA VAL A 284 -13.00 2.93 -3.96
C VAL A 284 -12.60 1.49 -3.60
N THR A 285 -11.49 0.99 -4.16
CA THR A 285 -10.95 -0.33 -3.83
C THR A 285 -10.67 -0.43 -2.33
N LEU A 286 -9.99 0.57 -1.77
CA LEU A 286 -9.59 0.56 -0.37
C LEU A 286 -10.77 0.74 0.59
N THR A 287 -11.76 1.56 0.24
CA THR A 287 -13.00 1.71 1.02
C THR A 287 -13.84 0.43 1.04
N THR A 288 -13.68 -0.47 0.05
CA THR A 288 -14.32 -1.79 0.06
C THR A 288 -13.54 -2.79 0.92
N VAL A 289 -12.20 -2.74 0.87
CA VAL A 289 -11.35 -3.73 1.56
C VAL A 289 -11.20 -3.46 3.06
N LEU A 290 -11.02 -2.19 3.45
CA LEU A 290 -10.77 -1.80 4.85
C LEU A 290 -11.88 -2.22 5.83
N PRO A 291 -13.18 -2.04 5.54
CA PRO A 291 -14.25 -2.47 6.45
C PRO A 291 -14.21 -3.98 6.73
N VAL A 292 -13.87 -4.78 5.71
CA VAL A 292 -13.76 -6.22 5.84
C VAL A 292 -12.51 -6.60 6.65
N CYS A 293 -11.37 -5.91 6.45
CA CYS A 293 -10.23 -6.06 7.35
C CYS A 293 -10.62 -5.77 8.81
N GLY A 294 -11.46 -4.76 9.04
CA GLY A 294 -12.04 -4.48 10.35
C GLY A 294 -12.93 -5.61 10.87
N GLN A 295 -13.81 -6.18 10.03
CA GLN A 295 -14.70 -7.28 10.41
C GLN A 295 -13.92 -8.54 10.88
N VAL A 296 -12.89 -8.94 10.14
CA VAL A 296 -12.08 -10.12 10.51
C VAL A 296 -10.85 -9.79 11.36
N THR A 297 -10.74 -8.54 11.85
CA THR A 297 -9.61 -8.08 12.68
C THR A 297 -8.23 -8.29 12.04
N ALA A 298 -8.15 -8.16 10.71
CA ALA A 298 -6.94 -8.33 9.92
C ALA A 298 -6.04 -7.07 9.99
N LEU A 299 -5.53 -6.77 11.18
CA LEU A 299 -4.74 -5.56 11.47
C LEU A 299 -3.49 -5.44 10.60
N HIS A 300 -2.81 -6.55 10.28
CA HIS A 300 -1.60 -6.51 9.46
C HIS A 300 -1.92 -6.02 8.05
N SER A 301 -2.97 -6.59 7.44
CA SER A 301 -3.44 -6.19 6.10
C SER A 301 -3.96 -4.74 6.09
N GLY A 302 -4.65 -4.32 7.16
CA GLY A 302 -5.04 -2.93 7.33
C GLY A 302 -3.85 -1.96 7.42
N LYS A 303 -2.76 -2.35 8.11
CA LYS A 303 -1.53 -1.56 8.18
C LYS A 303 -0.77 -1.53 6.85
N GLU A 304 -0.76 -2.62 6.09
CA GLU A 304 -0.20 -2.64 4.73
C GLU A 304 -0.94 -1.65 3.83
N ILE A 305 -2.28 -1.69 3.84
CA ILE A 305 -3.12 -0.74 3.10
C ILE A 305 -2.86 0.71 3.56
N HIS A 306 -2.76 0.96 4.87
CA HIS A 306 -2.42 2.29 5.37
C HIS A 306 -1.03 2.75 4.86
N GLY A 307 -0.04 1.87 4.85
CA GLY A 307 1.27 2.15 4.27
C GLY A 307 1.19 2.53 2.79
N GLN A 308 0.31 1.87 2.03
CA GLN A 308 0.05 2.20 0.62
C GLN A 308 -0.63 3.57 0.46
N ILE A 309 -1.59 3.91 1.32
CA ILE A 309 -2.22 5.24 1.35
C ILE A 309 -1.16 6.32 1.61
N LEU A 310 -0.28 6.10 2.59
CA LEU A 310 0.79 7.06 2.94
C LEU A 310 1.84 7.24 1.83
N LYS A 311 2.15 6.17 1.09
CA LYS A 311 3.07 6.22 -0.07
C LYS A 311 2.45 6.85 -1.31
N SER A 312 1.12 7.01 -1.35
CA SER A 312 0.45 7.57 -2.51
C SER A 312 0.71 9.09 -2.62
N LYS A 313 0.90 9.60 -3.84
CA LYS A 313 1.16 11.04 -4.10
C LYS A 313 -0.04 11.94 -3.75
N LYS A 314 -1.22 11.36 -3.50
CA LYS A 314 -2.48 12.09 -3.22
C LYS A 314 -2.91 11.82 -1.78
N ARG A 315 -3.44 12.84 -1.10
CA ARG A 315 -4.02 12.66 0.24
C ARG A 315 -5.32 11.86 0.13
N GLY A 316 -5.56 10.96 1.08
CA GLY A 316 -6.83 10.24 1.19
C GLY A 316 -7.99 11.20 1.43
N ASP A 317 -9.13 10.92 0.81
CA ASP A 317 -10.37 11.65 1.06
C ASP A 317 -11.01 11.24 2.40
N VAL A 318 -11.97 12.04 2.88
CA VAL A 318 -12.63 11.82 4.17
C VAL A 318 -13.27 10.42 4.26
N PRO A 319 -13.98 9.90 3.24
CA PRO A 319 -14.53 8.54 3.28
C PRO A 319 -13.47 7.44 3.48
N LEU A 320 -12.34 7.52 2.77
CA LEU A 320 -11.23 6.57 2.93
C LEU A 320 -10.64 6.62 4.34
N LEU A 321 -10.42 7.81 4.89
CA LEU A 321 -9.89 7.99 6.23
C LEU A 321 -10.86 7.49 7.31
N ASN A 322 -12.18 7.71 7.12
CA ASN A 322 -13.21 7.15 7.99
C ASN A 322 -13.21 5.60 7.95
N SER A 323 -13.10 4.98 6.77
CA SER A 323 -12.96 3.51 6.65
C SER A 323 -11.68 2.98 7.31
N LEU A 324 -10.57 3.72 7.21
CA LEU A 324 -9.31 3.37 7.85
C LEU A 324 -9.39 3.46 9.38
N MET A 325 -10.04 4.51 9.89
CA MET A 325 -10.33 4.67 11.32
C MET A 325 -11.21 3.53 11.85
N ASP A 326 -12.32 3.23 11.16
CA ASP A 326 -13.22 2.13 11.51
C ASP A 326 -12.47 0.79 11.55
N MET A 327 -11.60 0.54 10.57
CA MET A 327 -10.74 -0.65 10.55
C MET A 327 -9.84 -0.73 11.79
N TYR A 328 -9.15 0.35 12.16
CA TYR A 328 -8.27 0.36 13.34
C TYR A 328 -9.05 0.20 14.65
N ALA A 329 -10.21 0.85 14.76
CA ALA A 329 -11.10 0.72 15.91
C ALA A 329 -11.59 -0.74 16.05
N LYS A 330 -12.05 -1.34 14.96
CA LYS A 330 -12.50 -2.75 14.88
C LYS A 330 -11.37 -3.77 14.91
N CYS A 331 -10.10 -3.35 14.92
CA CYS A 331 -8.94 -4.21 15.17
C CYS A 331 -8.38 -4.08 16.60
N GLY A 332 -9.05 -3.31 17.47
CA GLY A 332 -8.67 -3.16 18.87
C GLY A 332 -7.44 -2.26 19.08
N THR A 333 -7.14 -1.38 18.11
CA THR A 333 -6.00 -0.46 18.19
C THR A 333 -6.46 1.00 18.13
N ILE A 334 -7.25 1.40 19.11
CA ILE A 334 -7.89 2.73 19.17
C ILE A 334 -6.89 3.89 19.11
N GLY A 335 -5.67 3.71 19.63
CA GLY A 335 -4.61 4.73 19.53
C GLY A 335 -4.18 5.06 18.10
N TYR A 336 -4.21 4.10 17.16
CA TYR A 336 -3.98 4.39 15.74
C TYR A 336 -5.17 5.11 15.12
N CYS A 337 -6.40 4.73 15.49
CA CYS A 337 -7.62 5.43 15.08
C CYS A 337 -7.57 6.92 15.48
N ARG A 338 -7.23 7.21 16.75
CA ARG A 338 -7.08 8.58 17.25
C ARG A 338 -6.03 9.38 16.49
N LYS A 339 -4.86 8.78 16.22
CA LYS A 339 -3.79 9.44 15.45
C LYS A 339 -4.22 9.78 14.02
N VAL A 340 -5.04 8.95 13.38
CA VAL A 340 -5.59 9.26 12.05
C VAL A 340 -6.58 10.41 12.18
N PHE A 341 -7.52 10.33 13.11
CA PHE A 341 -8.51 11.37 13.38
C PHE A 341 -7.87 12.75 13.61
N ASP A 342 -6.90 12.85 14.52
CA ASP A 342 -6.25 14.12 14.85
C ASP A 342 -5.55 14.76 13.64
N ARG A 343 -5.01 13.93 12.72
CA ARG A 343 -4.32 14.38 11.50
C ARG A 343 -5.26 14.76 10.34
N MET A 344 -6.55 14.46 10.42
CA MET A 344 -7.52 14.84 9.39
C MET A 344 -7.71 16.35 9.36
N GLN A 345 -7.47 16.97 8.20
CA GLN A 345 -7.69 18.40 7.99
C GLN A 345 -9.18 18.78 8.03
N ASN A 346 -10.01 17.95 7.40
CA ASN A 346 -11.46 18.10 7.39
C ASN A 346 -12.06 16.87 8.05
N LYS A 347 -12.98 17.07 9.00
CA LYS A 347 -13.72 16.03 9.70
C LYS A 347 -15.20 16.26 9.45
N ASP A 348 -15.90 15.25 8.97
CA ASP A 348 -17.35 15.28 8.85
C ASP A 348 -18.00 14.61 10.07
N LEU A 349 -19.33 14.68 10.16
CA LEU A 349 -20.10 14.02 11.22
C LEU A 349 -19.77 12.52 11.30
N THR A 350 -19.53 11.88 10.16
CA THR A 350 -19.11 10.48 10.07
C THR A 350 -17.77 10.23 10.77
N SER A 351 -16.77 11.11 10.59
CA SER A 351 -15.47 11.00 11.27
C SER A 351 -15.61 10.98 12.80
N TRP A 352 -16.44 11.87 13.35
CA TRP A 352 -16.72 11.94 14.79
C TRP A 352 -17.45 10.68 15.27
N ASN A 353 -18.50 10.26 14.55
CA ASN A 353 -19.27 9.07 14.87
C ASN A 353 -18.43 7.78 14.81
N THR A 354 -17.50 7.66 13.86
CA THR A 354 -16.56 6.54 13.77
C THR A 354 -15.64 6.48 14.99
N MET A 355 -15.13 7.62 15.45
CA MET A 355 -14.25 7.67 16.62
C MET A 355 -15.01 7.36 17.93
N LEU A 356 -16.21 7.92 18.11
CA LEU A 356 -17.09 7.64 19.25
C LEU A 356 -17.48 6.16 19.33
N SER A 357 -17.88 5.57 18.19
CA SER A 357 -18.18 4.14 18.09
C SER A 357 -16.94 3.30 18.41
N GLY A 358 -15.77 3.74 17.94
CA GLY A 358 -14.50 3.08 18.20
C GLY A 358 -14.14 3.02 19.68
N TYR A 359 -14.28 4.13 20.41
CA TYR A 359 -14.09 4.17 21.86
C TYR A 359 -15.10 3.26 22.60
N SER A 360 -16.37 3.31 22.19
CA SER A 360 -17.45 2.52 22.80
C SER A 360 -17.25 1.01 22.66
N ILE A 361 -16.86 0.52 21.47
CA ILE A 361 -16.60 -0.91 21.22
C ILE A 361 -15.32 -1.37 21.93
N ASN A 362 -14.39 -0.47 22.22
CA ASN A 362 -13.15 -0.74 22.96
C ASN A 362 -13.28 -0.59 24.48
N GLY A 363 -14.48 -0.26 25.00
CA GLY A 363 -14.73 -0.12 26.44
C GLY A 363 -14.16 1.15 27.07
N GLN A 364 -13.86 2.18 26.26
CA GLN A 364 -13.30 3.47 26.68
C GLN A 364 -14.39 4.54 26.66
N ILE A 365 -15.41 4.39 27.51
CA ILE A 365 -16.59 5.25 27.49
C ILE A 365 -16.29 6.67 27.97
N ASP A 366 -15.36 6.85 28.91
CA ASP A 366 -15.00 8.17 29.44
C ASP A 366 -14.38 9.05 28.34
N GLU A 367 -13.53 8.46 27.50
CA GLU A 367 -12.93 9.10 26.32
C GLU A 367 -13.99 9.39 25.24
N ALA A 368 -15.00 8.53 25.09
CA ALA A 368 -16.12 8.78 24.19
C ALA A 368 -16.95 9.99 24.65
N MET A 369 -17.21 10.11 25.97
CA MET A 369 -17.93 11.26 26.53
C MET A 369 -17.14 12.55 26.37
N ALA A 370 -15.83 12.54 26.66
CA ALA A 370 -14.96 13.69 26.43
C ALA A 370 -14.94 14.12 24.95
N LEU A 371 -14.91 13.15 24.03
CA LEU A 371 -14.96 13.43 22.59
C LEU A 371 -16.33 13.99 22.14
N PHE A 372 -17.42 13.58 22.79
CA PHE A 372 -18.75 14.14 22.53
C PHE A 372 -18.84 15.61 22.95
N ASP A 373 -18.26 15.97 24.10
CA ASP A 373 -18.17 17.38 24.52
C ASP A 373 -17.28 18.20 23.56
N GLU A 374 -16.18 17.62 23.05
CA GLU A 374 -15.34 18.21 22.02
C GLU A 374 -16.13 18.45 20.71
N MET A 375 -16.93 17.46 20.29
CA MET A 375 -17.79 17.54 19.09
C MET A 375 -18.79 18.70 19.19
N ILE A 376 -19.46 18.85 20.35
CA ILE A 376 -20.39 19.95 20.61
C ILE A 376 -19.65 21.30 20.60
N SER A 377 -18.50 21.38 21.25
CA SER A 377 -17.68 22.60 21.32
C SER A 377 -17.20 23.06 19.93
N ASN A 378 -17.04 22.13 18.99
CA ASN A 378 -16.72 22.40 17.59
C ASN A 378 -17.97 22.73 16.72
N ASN A 379 -19.13 22.96 17.33
CA ASN A 379 -20.41 23.22 16.65
C ASN A 379 -20.84 22.11 15.67
N ILE A 380 -20.43 20.86 15.90
CA ILE A 380 -20.91 19.71 15.12
C ILE A 380 -22.16 19.17 15.81
N ARG A 381 -23.30 19.20 15.10
CA ARG A 381 -24.58 18.75 15.64
C ARG A 381 -24.63 17.22 15.74
N PRO A 382 -24.85 16.64 16.93
CA PRO A 382 -25.06 15.20 17.11
C PRO A 382 -26.27 14.69 16.32
N ASP A 383 -26.16 13.45 15.82
CA ASP A 383 -27.26 12.73 15.17
C ASP A 383 -27.61 11.44 15.90
N GLY A 384 -28.55 10.66 15.33
CA GLY A 384 -28.93 9.38 15.92
C GLY A 384 -27.77 8.38 16.04
N ILE A 385 -26.82 8.40 15.11
CA ILE A 385 -25.66 7.49 15.16
C ILE A 385 -24.75 7.88 16.32
N THR A 386 -24.57 9.18 16.58
CA THR A 386 -23.83 9.69 17.75
C THR A 386 -24.38 9.11 19.05
N PHE A 387 -25.70 9.18 19.25
CA PHE A 387 -26.33 8.70 20.49
C PHE A 387 -26.37 7.18 20.60
N VAL A 388 -26.51 6.44 19.49
CA VAL A 388 -26.37 4.97 19.49
C VAL A 388 -24.98 4.56 19.98
N ALA A 389 -23.91 5.23 19.52
CA ALA A 389 -22.55 4.93 19.97
C ALA A 389 -22.40 5.12 21.49
N LEU A 390 -22.83 6.27 22.03
CA LEU A 390 -22.73 6.58 23.46
C LEU A 390 -23.60 5.67 24.32
N LEU A 391 -24.85 5.39 23.92
CA LEU A 391 -25.76 4.51 24.64
C LEU A 391 -25.25 3.06 24.67
N SER A 392 -24.68 2.57 23.56
CA SER A 392 -24.04 1.25 23.49
C SER A 392 -22.83 1.16 24.43
N GLY A 393 -21.97 2.18 24.43
CA GLY A 393 -20.85 2.28 25.37
C GLY A 393 -21.28 2.30 26.83
N CYS A 394 -22.35 3.03 27.16
CA CYS A 394 -22.96 3.04 28.51
C CYS A 394 -23.52 1.67 28.90
N SER A 395 -24.22 0.98 27.97
CA SER A 395 -24.75 -0.38 28.20
C SER A 395 -23.63 -1.37 28.52
N HIS A 396 -22.54 -1.32 27.76
CA HIS A 396 -21.39 -2.21 27.95
C HIS A 396 -20.61 -1.97 29.24
N SER A 397 -20.65 -0.73 29.75
CA SER A 397 -19.92 -0.28 30.95
C SER A 397 -20.80 -0.24 32.21
N GLY A 398 -22.10 -0.54 32.10
CA GLY A 398 -23.04 -0.54 33.22
C GLY A 398 -23.42 0.86 33.73
N LEU A 399 -23.22 1.91 32.93
CA LEU A 399 -23.52 3.30 33.30
C LEU A 399 -25.00 3.64 33.05
N THR A 400 -25.90 2.98 33.78
CA THR A 400 -27.35 3.05 33.55
C THR A 400 -27.93 4.45 33.70
N SER A 401 -27.53 5.19 34.73
CA SER A 401 -28.03 6.56 34.99
C SER A 401 -27.64 7.53 33.89
N GLU A 402 -26.39 7.43 33.42
CA GLU A 402 -25.84 8.31 32.40
C GLU A 402 -26.41 8.00 31.02
N GLY A 403 -26.56 6.71 30.69
CA GLY A 403 -27.25 6.30 29.48
C GLY A 403 -28.71 6.76 29.43
N ASN A 404 -29.44 6.70 30.55
CA ASN A 404 -30.80 7.22 30.62
C ASN A 404 -30.84 8.75 30.42
N ARG A 405 -29.87 9.49 30.98
CA ARG A 405 -29.72 10.94 30.77
C ARG A 405 -29.51 11.25 29.27
N LEU A 406 -28.59 10.55 28.62
CA LEU A 406 -28.29 10.72 27.20
C LEU A 406 -29.51 10.44 26.30
N PHE A 407 -30.29 9.41 26.62
CA PHE A 407 -31.52 9.06 25.89
C PHE A 407 -32.56 10.19 25.89
N HIS A 408 -32.67 10.94 26.98
CA HIS A 408 -33.55 12.10 27.05
C HIS A 408 -32.93 13.34 26.39
N VAL A 409 -31.64 13.58 26.63
CA VAL A 409 -30.90 14.74 26.09
C VAL A 409 -30.90 14.77 24.55
N MET A 410 -30.93 13.63 23.87
CA MET A 410 -30.93 13.61 22.40
C MET A 410 -32.14 14.34 21.78
N GLN A 411 -33.27 14.41 22.48
CA GLN A 411 -34.45 15.15 22.03
C GLN A 411 -34.19 16.66 21.97
N ASN A 412 -33.33 17.19 22.84
CA ASN A 412 -32.92 18.61 22.83
C ASN A 412 -32.15 18.97 21.56
N TYR A 413 -31.50 17.99 20.94
CA TYR A 413 -30.82 18.14 19.65
C TYR A 413 -31.74 17.88 18.45
N GLY A 414 -33.05 17.65 18.67
CA GLY A 414 -34.02 17.32 17.64
C GLY A 414 -33.91 15.90 17.08
N VAL A 415 -33.19 15.02 17.78
CA VAL A 415 -33.04 13.61 17.40
C VAL A 415 -34.21 12.81 18.00
N LYS A 416 -35.04 12.22 17.15
CA LYS A 416 -36.13 11.34 17.59
C LYS A 416 -35.59 9.93 17.87
N PRO A 417 -36.02 9.27 18.96
CA PRO A 417 -35.61 7.90 19.25
C PRO A 417 -35.94 6.94 18.11
N SER A 418 -34.93 6.20 17.63
CA SER A 418 -35.10 5.08 16.69
C SER A 418 -35.11 3.74 17.44
N LEU A 419 -35.45 2.64 16.75
CA LEU A 419 -35.39 1.28 17.31
C LEU A 419 -34.02 0.94 17.93
N GLU A 420 -32.92 1.43 17.34
CA GLU A 420 -31.57 1.16 17.85
C GLU A 420 -31.29 1.86 19.18
N HIS A 421 -31.81 3.07 19.38
CA HIS A 421 -31.70 3.78 20.65
C HIS A 421 -32.46 3.05 21.76
N TYR A 422 -33.68 2.59 21.46
CA TYR A 422 -34.46 1.79 22.39
C TYR A 422 -33.83 0.42 22.67
N ALA A 423 -33.21 -0.22 21.67
CA ALA A 423 -32.46 -1.46 21.88
C ALA A 423 -31.30 -1.25 22.85
N CYS A 424 -30.53 -0.16 22.71
CA CYS A 424 -29.46 0.16 23.66
C CYS A 424 -30.00 0.44 25.07
N LEU A 425 -31.12 1.16 25.18
CA LEU A 425 -31.76 1.45 26.47
C LEU A 425 -32.28 0.18 27.16
N VAL A 426 -32.96 -0.70 26.42
CA VAL A 426 -33.49 -1.97 26.94
C VAL A 426 -32.36 -2.94 27.31
N ASP A 427 -31.30 -3.04 26.50
CA ASP A 427 -30.10 -3.83 26.85
C ASP A 427 -29.45 -3.32 28.14
N MET A 428 -29.33 -2.00 28.29
CA MET A 428 -28.77 -1.38 29.48
C MET A 428 -29.62 -1.61 30.74
N LEU A 429 -30.93 -1.41 30.67
CA LEU A 429 -31.87 -1.68 31.77
C LEU A 429 -31.88 -3.16 32.12
N GLY A 430 -31.95 -4.02 31.12
CA GLY A 430 -31.94 -5.47 31.27
C GLY A 430 -30.68 -5.99 31.96
N ARG A 431 -29.50 -5.51 31.57
CA ARG A 431 -28.20 -5.84 32.20
C ARG A 431 -28.05 -5.30 33.62
N SER A 432 -28.80 -4.27 34.00
CA SER A 432 -28.81 -3.72 35.37
C SER A 432 -29.81 -4.43 36.30
N GLY A 433 -30.52 -5.46 35.81
CA GLY A 433 -31.51 -6.22 36.58
C GLY A 433 -32.90 -5.61 36.57
N LYS A 434 -33.08 -4.47 35.91
CA LYS A 434 -34.36 -3.76 35.76
C LYS A 434 -35.17 -4.32 34.59
N ILE A 435 -35.34 -5.64 34.54
CA ILE A 435 -35.95 -6.34 33.39
C ILE A 435 -37.40 -5.89 33.17
N HIS A 436 -38.17 -5.67 34.24
CA HIS A 436 -39.55 -5.20 34.13
C HIS A 436 -39.65 -3.76 33.59
N GLU A 437 -38.72 -2.88 33.96
CA GLU A 437 -38.63 -1.53 33.35
C GLU A 437 -38.30 -1.64 31.86
N GLY A 438 -37.34 -2.50 31.49
CA GLY A 438 -37.00 -2.77 30.09
C GLY A 438 -38.16 -3.37 29.27
N LEU A 439 -38.94 -4.26 29.88
CA LEU A 439 -40.15 -4.83 29.27
C LEU A 439 -41.22 -3.74 29.06
N ALA A 440 -41.45 -2.89 30.05
CA ALA A 440 -42.38 -1.77 29.92
C ALA A 440 -41.98 -0.80 28.80
N VAL A 441 -40.67 -0.55 28.64
CA VAL A 441 -40.15 0.22 27.50
C VAL A 441 -40.41 -0.48 26.18
N ALA A 442 -40.18 -1.80 26.09
CA ALA A 442 -40.45 -2.58 24.89
C ALA A 442 -41.94 -2.63 24.51
N GLU A 443 -42.85 -2.59 25.48
CA GLU A 443 -44.30 -2.61 25.25
C GLU A 443 -44.89 -1.23 24.95
N SER A 444 -44.25 -0.15 25.43
CA SER A 444 -44.65 1.24 25.20
C SER A 444 -44.04 1.88 23.95
N LEU A 445 -43.35 1.10 23.12
CA LEU A 445 -42.73 1.57 21.88
C LEU A 445 -43.77 2.13 20.89
N PRO A 446 -43.51 3.27 20.24
CA PRO A 446 -44.40 3.84 19.21
C PRO A 446 -44.38 3.07 17.88
N MET A 447 -43.59 1.99 17.79
CA MET A 447 -43.33 1.19 16.60
C MET A 447 -43.11 -0.27 17.01
N LYS A 448 -43.26 -1.22 16.07
CA LYS A 448 -43.07 -2.65 16.38
C LYS A 448 -41.64 -2.91 16.88
N PRO A 449 -41.45 -3.56 18.03
CA PRO A 449 -40.11 -3.82 18.56
C PRO A 449 -39.33 -4.76 17.65
N SER A 450 -38.03 -4.51 17.50
CA SER A 450 -37.14 -5.33 16.69
C SER A 450 -36.67 -6.60 17.43
N GLY A 451 -36.15 -7.58 16.69
CA GLY A 451 -35.54 -8.77 17.27
C GLY A 451 -34.39 -8.46 18.25
N SER A 452 -33.65 -7.37 18.01
CA SER A 452 -32.58 -6.91 18.92
C SER A 452 -33.08 -6.51 20.31
N ILE A 453 -34.26 -5.87 20.41
CA ILE A 453 -34.87 -5.46 21.69
C ILE A 453 -35.29 -6.69 22.49
N TRP A 454 -36.05 -7.59 21.85
CA TRP A 454 -36.47 -8.84 22.48
C TRP A 454 -35.30 -9.76 22.82
N GLY A 455 -34.28 -9.84 21.95
CA GLY A 455 -33.06 -10.59 22.22
C GLY A 455 -32.28 -10.05 23.43
N SER A 456 -32.27 -8.73 23.63
CA SER A 456 -31.66 -8.11 24.82
C SER A 456 -32.42 -8.46 26.11
N LEU A 457 -33.75 -8.49 26.06
CA LEU A 457 -34.59 -8.96 27.17
C LEU A 457 -34.40 -10.46 27.46
N LEU A 458 -34.31 -11.29 26.42
CA LEU A 458 -34.06 -12.73 26.57
C LEU A 458 -32.69 -12.99 27.21
N ASN A 459 -31.66 -12.25 26.79
CA ASN A 459 -30.33 -12.30 27.40
C ASN A 459 -30.37 -11.85 28.87
N SER A 460 -31.18 -10.85 29.19
CA SER A 460 -31.38 -10.40 30.58
C SER A 460 -32.08 -11.46 31.44
N CYS A 461 -33.11 -12.12 30.90
CA CYS A 461 -33.76 -13.25 31.57
C CYS A 461 -32.77 -14.39 31.86
N ARG A 462 -31.82 -14.65 30.95
CA ARG A 462 -30.72 -15.60 31.18
C ARG A 462 -29.80 -15.16 32.32
N LEU A 463 -29.43 -13.87 32.39
CA LEU A 463 -28.52 -13.36 33.42
C LEU A 463 -29.13 -13.43 34.83
N TYR A 464 -30.44 -13.26 34.96
CA TYR A 464 -31.15 -13.21 36.25
C TYR A 464 -32.04 -14.42 36.53
N GLY A 465 -32.01 -15.45 35.67
CA GLY A 465 -32.74 -16.71 35.88
C GLY A 465 -34.27 -16.62 35.79
N ASN A 466 -34.83 -15.66 35.05
CA ASN A 466 -36.28 -15.49 34.92
C ASN A 466 -36.85 -16.34 33.77
N VAL A 467 -37.20 -17.61 34.06
CA VAL A 467 -37.66 -18.58 33.06
C VAL A 467 -39.01 -18.19 32.45
N SER A 468 -39.99 -17.81 33.27
CA SER A 468 -41.35 -17.53 32.77
C SER A 468 -41.38 -16.36 31.79
N LEU A 469 -40.64 -15.28 32.08
CA LEU A 469 -40.54 -14.16 31.15
C LEU A 469 -39.74 -14.53 29.89
N ALA A 470 -38.72 -15.39 30.01
CA ALA A 470 -37.94 -15.85 28.87
C ALA A 470 -38.80 -16.60 27.84
N GLU A 471 -39.77 -17.40 28.28
CA GLU A 471 -40.71 -18.12 27.40
C GLU A 471 -41.55 -17.14 26.58
N THR A 472 -42.18 -16.17 27.25
CA THR A 472 -43.00 -15.15 26.58
C THR A 472 -42.18 -14.31 25.58
N VAL A 473 -40.95 -13.95 25.93
CA VAL A 473 -40.05 -13.19 25.04
C VAL A 473 -39.59 -14.04 23.86
N ALA A 474 -39.28 -15.32 24.07
CA ALA A 474 -38.82 -16.22 23.02
C ALA A 474 -39.92 -16.54 22.00
N GLU A 475 -41.18 -16.69 22.44
CA GLU A 475 -42.33 -16.84 21.53
C GLU A 475 -42.42 -15.66 20.56
N ARG A 476 -42.33 -14.42 21.07
CA ARG A 476 -42.30 -13.21 20.24
C ARG A 476 -41.09 -13.20 19.28
N LEU A 477 -39.92 -13.64 19.72
CA LEU A 477 -38.73 -13.76 18.86
C LEU A 477 -38.89 -14.81 17.76
N PHE A 478 -39.58 -15.92 18.02
CA PHE A 478 -39.80 -16.96 17.01
C PHE A 478 -40.81 -16.53 15.95
N GLU A 479 -41.71 -15.59 16.25
CA GLU A 479 -42.58 -14.96 15.26
C GLU A 479 -41.83 -13.94 14.39
N ILE A 480 -40.96 -13.13 15.00
CA ILE A 480 -40.23 -12.06 14.29
C ILE A 480 -39.06 -12.62 13.48
N GLU A 481 -38.28 -13.54 14.06
CA GLU A 481 -37.05 -14.09 13.49
C GLU A 481 -37.06 -15.63 13.53
N PRO A 482 -37.96 -16.31 12.78
CA PRO A 482 -38.16 -17.76 12.89
C PRO A 482 -36.91 -18.57 12.54
N ASN A 483 -36.01 -18.03 11.71
CA ASN A 483 -34.81 -18.72 11.23
C ASN A 483 -33.53 -18.39 12.03
N ASN A 484 -33.61 -17.53 13.06
CA ASN A 484 -32.44 -17.13 13.84
C ASN A 484 -32.10 -18.21 14.89
N SER A 485 -31.03 -18.98 14.64
CA SER A 485 -30.60 -20.08 15.51
C SER A 485 -30.26 -19.62 16.94
N GLY A 486 -29.78 -18.38 17.09
CA GLY A 486 -29.34 -17.81 18.37
C GLY A 486 -30.46 -17.69 19.39
N ASN A 487 -31.69 -17.38 18.96
CA ASN A 487 -32.85 -17.21 19.84
C ASN A 487 -33.24 -18.55 20.49
N TYR A 488 -33.30 -19.63 19.70
CA TYR A 488 -33.60 -20.98 20.21
C TYR A 488 -32.50 -21.49 21.13
N VAL A 489 -31.23 -21.29 20.75
CA VAL A 489 -30.09 -21.67 21.59
C VAL A 489 -30.09 -20.91 22.90
N MET A 490 -30.46 -19.62 22.91
CA MET A 490 -30.56 -18.83 24.14
C MET A 490 -31.65 -19.34 25.07
N LEU A 491 -32.86 -19.62 24.56
CA LEU A 491 -33.93 -20.23 25.36
C LEU A 491 -33.53 -21.62 25.90
N SER A 492 -32.94 -22.45 25.04
CA SER A 492 -32.40 -23.76 25.45
C SER A 492 -31.34 -23.63 26.55
N ASN A 493 -30.50 -22.59 26.52
CA ASN A 493 -29.51 -22.36 27.56
C ASN A 493 -30.16 -21.90 28.88
N ILE A 494 -31.25 -21.12 28.82
CA ILE A 494 -32.01 -20.71 30.01
C ILE A 494 -32.65 -21.92 30.69
N TYR A 495 -33.28 -22.82 29.93
CA TYR A 495 -33.82 -24.07 30.47
C TYR A 495 -32.74 -24.97 31.07
N ALA A 496 -31.58 -25.07 30.42
CA ALA A 496 -30.46 -25.83 30.95
C ALA A 496 -29.95 -25.26 32.27
N ASN A 497 -29.81 -23.93 32.40
CA ASN A 497 -29.46 -23.27 33.67
C ASN A 497 -30.48 -23.54 34.79
N ALA A 498 -31.76 -23.70 34.43
CA ALA A 498 -32.83 -24.03 35.36
C ALA A 498 -33.01 -25.55 35.62
N GLY A 499 -32.18 -26.41 35.01
CA GLY A 499 -32.27 -27.88 35.13
C GLY A 499 -33.47 -28.51 34.39
N MET A 500 -34.14 -27.78 33.50
CA MET A 500 -35.35 -28.21 32.79
C MET A 500 -35.01 -28.96 31.48
N TRP A 501 -34.44 -30.15 31.59
CA TRP A 501 -33.90 -30.91 30.43
C TRP A 501 -34.94 -31.35 29.39
N GLU A 502 -36.18 -31.61 29.80
CA GLU A 502 -37.26 -31.96 28.85
C GLU A 502 -37.61 -30.78 27.94
N GLU A 503 -37.59 -29.55 28.47
CA GLU A 503 -37.80 -28.34 27.68
C GLU A 503 -36.62 -28.05 26.73
N VAL A 504 -35.39 -28.34 27.16
CA VAL A 504 -34.19 -28.31 26.29
C VAL A 504 -34.37 -29.24 25.08
N LYS A 505 -34.87 -30.46 25.32
CA LYS A 505 -35.14 -31.44 24.25
C LYS A 505 -36.21 -30.93 23.30
N ARG A 506 -37.31 -30.38 23.81
CA ARG A 506 -38.40 -29.78 23.02
C ARG A 506 -37.90 -28.66 22.10
N VAL A 507 -37.07 -27.75 22.60
CA VAL A 507 -36.49 -26.66 21.79
C VAL A 507 -35.57 -27.20 20.69
N ARG A 508 -34.77 -28.24 20.98
CA ARG A 508 -33.90 -28.88 19.97
C ARG A 508 -34.68 -29.61 18.89
N GLU A 509 -35.77 -30.29 19.25
CA GLU A 509 -36.69 -30.92 18.30
C GLU A 509 -37.37 -29.89 17.40
N MET A 510 -37.79 -28.75 17.96
CA MET A 510 -38.33 -27.63 17.20
C MET A 510 -37.30 -27.04 16.21
N MET A 511 -36.04 -26.89 16.62
CA MET A 511 -34.96 -26.47 15.70
C MET A 511 -34.77 -27.48 14.56
N ALA A 512 -34.80 -28.79 14.86
CA ALA A 512 -34.65 -29.85 13.86
C ALA A 512 -35.80 -29.87 12.85
N MET A 513 -37.05 -29.76 13.32
CA MET A 513 -38.24 -29.70 12.46
C MET A 513 -38.23 -28.50 11.51
N ARG A 514 -37.69 -27.36 11.96
CA ARG A 514 -37.57 -26.13 11.17
C ARG A 514 -36.29 -26.07 10.31
N GLY A 515 -35.44 -27.11 10.35
CA GLY A 515 -34.17 -27.14 9.62
C GLY A 515 -33.11 -26.14 10.11
N ILE A 516 -33.27 -25.62 11.34
CA ILE A 516 -32.40 -24.61 11.93
C ILE A 516 -31.17 -25.30 12.52
N LYS A 517 -29.98 -24.89 12.06
CA LYS A 517 -28.71 -25.42 12.58
C LYS A 517 -28.07 -24.40 13.51
N LYS A 518 -27.52 -24.88 14.63
CA LYS A 518 -26.71 -24.06 15.55
C LYS A 518 -25.40 -23.66 14.88
N ASP A 519 -25.05 -22.38 14.99
CA ASP A 519 -23.75 -21.88 14.54
C ASP A 519 -22.61 -22.44 15.40
N ALA A 520 -21.57 -22.93 14.74
CA ALA A 520 -20.37 -23.40 15.45
C ALA A 520 -19.58 -22.21 16.00
N GLY A 521 -19.08 -22.34 17.23
CA GLY A 521 -18.20 -21.34 17.81
C GLY A 521 -16.83 -21.40 17.14
N CYS A 522 -16.45 -20.33 16.46
CA CYS A 522 -15.22 -20.21 15.70
C CYS A 522 -14.40 -19.01 16.19
N SER A 523 -13.13 -19.25 16.48
CA SER A 523 -12.17 -18.20 16.80
C SER A 523 -11.10 -18.13 15.73
N TRP A 524 -10.63 -16.93 15.42
CA TRP A 524 -9.51 -16.77 14.49
C TRP A 524 -8.52 -15.73 14.97
N ILE A 525 -7.30 -15.89 14.50
CA ILE A 525 -6.16 -15.01 14.76
C ILE A 525 -5.41 -14.74 13.47
N GLN A 526 -4.75 -13.59 13.37
CA GLN A 526 -3.84 -13.30 12.28
C GLN A 526 -2.39 -13.44 12.74
N ILE A 527 -1.63 -14.34 12.12
CA ILE A 527 -0.19 -14.48 12.32
C ILE A 527 0.50 -14.24 10.98
N LYS A 528 1.39 -13.25 10.93
CA LYS A 528 2.03 -12.79 9.70
C LYS A 528 0.96 -12.46 8.63
N HIS A 529 1.02 -13.10 7.46
CA HIS A 529 0.12 -12.87 6.33
C HIS A 529 -1.07 -13.86 6.28
N ARG A 530 -1.24 -14.74 7.28
CA ARG A 530 -2.28 -15.78 7.29
C ARG A 530 -3.25 -15.60 8.46
N ILE A 531 -4.52 -15.88 8.20
CA ILE A 531 -5.55 -15.97 9.23
C ILE A 531 -5.75 -17.44 9.55
N HIS A 532 -5.66 -17.80 10.82
CA HIS A 532 -5.83 -19.16 11.32
C HIS A 532 -7.15 -19.26 12.07
N THR A 533 -7.99 -20.21 11.68
CA THR A 533 -9.34 -20.39 12.24
C THR A 533 -9.41 -21.70 13.03
N PHE A 534 -10.03 -21.63 14.21
CA PHE A 534 -10.21 -22.72 15.15
C PHE A 534 -11.71 -22.88 15.41
N VAL A 535 -12.21 -24.12 15.33
CA VAL A 535 -13.62 -24.44 15.53
C VAL A 535 -13.76 -25.20 16.84
N ALA A 536 -14.73 -24.82 17.67
CA ALA A 536 -15.01 -25.51 18.93
C ALA A 536 -15.38 -26.97 18.66
N GLY A 537 -14.68 -27.91 19.30
CA GLY A 537 -14.80 -29.35 19.04
C GLY A 537 -14.14 -29.85 17.74
N GLY A 538 -13.58 -28.96 16.91
CA GLY A 538 -12.75 -29.28 15.74
C GLY A 538 -11.25 -29.11 16.02
N SER A 539 -10.42 -29.16 14.97
CA SER A 539 -8.95 -28.98 15.05
C SER A 539 -8.22 -30.05 15.90
N THR A 540 -8.65 -31.31 15.77
CA THR A 540 -8.06 -32.48 16.46
C THR A 540 -6.55 -32.61 16.23
N ASP A 541 -6.08 -32.32 15.02
CA ASP A 541 -4.68 -32.47 14.64
C ASP A 541 -3.78 -31.53 15.45
N PHE A 542 -4.21 -30.27 15.64
CA PHE A 542 -3.48 -29.32 16.48
C PHE A 542 -3.59 -29.66 17.97
N ARG A 543 -4.79 -30.05 18.43
CA ARG A 543 -5.04 -30.43 19.83
C ARG A 543 -4.22 -31.66 20.26
N ASN A 544 -3.92 -32.56 19.33
CA ASN A 544 -3.11 -33.75 19.56
C ASN A 544 -1.61 -33.53 19.29
N SER A 545 -1.19 -32.32 18.88
CA SER A 545 0.21 -32.02 18.67
C SER A 545 1.00 -32.01 19.98
N ALA A 546 2.24 -32.50 19.95
CA ALA A 546 3.09 -32.56 21.14
C ALA A 546 3.34 -31.17 21.75
N GLU A 547 3.50 -30.15 20.89
CA GLU A 547 3.68 -28.76 21.30
C GLU A 547 2.45 -28.21 22.04
N PHE A 548 1.24 -28.46 21.53
CA PHE A 548 0.01 -28.05 22.21
C PHE A 548 -0.13 -28.72 23.57
N CYS A 549 0.00 -30.06 23.65
CA CYS A 549 -0.19 -30.80 24.89
C CYS A 549 0.76 -30.31 26.00
N ARG A 550 2.01 -30.01 25.62
CA ARG A 550 3.02 -29.48 26.54
C ARG A 550 2.66 -28.09 27.05
N VAL A 551 2.45 -27.12 26.15
CA VAL A 551 2.12 -25.73 26.50
C VAL A 551 0.79 -25.64 27.27
N TRP A 552 -0.19 -26.47 26.90
CA TRP A 552 -1.48 -26.55 27.60
C TRP A 552 -1.34 -27.03 29.05
N SER A 553 -0.54 -28.08 29.27
CA SER A 553 -0.35 -28.66 30.61
C SER A 553 0.36 -27.67 31.54
N GLU A 554 1.39 -27.00 31.02
CA GLU A 554 2.13 -25.95 31.73
C GLU A 554 1.26 -24.73 32.07
N LEU A 555 0.51 -24.21 31.08
CA LEU A 555 -0.43 -23.10 31.29
C LEU A 555 -1.53 -23.47 32.28
N SER A 556 -2.05 -24.70 32.22
CA SER A 556 -3.08 -25.18 33.15
C SER A 556 -2.57 -25.23 34.59
N ASN A 557 -1.31 -25.64 34.79
CA ASN A 557 -0.70 -25.62 36.12
C ASN A 557 -0.42 -24.20 36.61
N ALA A 558 0.08 -23.31 35.75
CA ALA A 558 0.38 -21.93 36.12
C ALA A 558 -0.89 -21.11 36.42
N THR A 559 -1.94 -21.26 35.62
CA THR A 559 -3.22 -20.56 35.84
C THR A 559 -3.89 -21.01 37.13
N LYS A 560 -3.85 -22.31 37.48
CA LYS A 560 -4.32 -22.82 38.79
C LYS A 560 -3.59 -22.15 39.96
N LYS A 561 -2.27 -21.93 39.87
CA LYS A 561 -1.49 -21.24 40.92
C LYS A 561 -1.88 -19.78 41.12
N VAL A 562 -2.32 -19.10 40.06
CA VAL A 562 -2.85 -17.72 40.12
C VAL A 562 -4.33 -17.69 40.57
N GLY A 563 -4.87 -18.83 41.00
CA GLY A 563 -6.21 -18.94 41.57
C GLY A 563 -7.33 -19.12 40.53
N TYR A 564 -7.01 -19.46 39.28
CA TYR A 564 -8.04 -19.77 38.29
C TYR A 564 -8.64 -21.17 38.52
N VAL A 565 -9.96 -21.21 38.70
CA VAL A 565 -10.76 -22.44 38.77
C VAL A 565 -11.70 -22.47 37.57
N PRO A 566 -11.71 -23.56 36.77
CA PRO A 566 -12.66 -23.70 35.68
C PRO A 566 -14.10 -23.68 36.18
N ASP A 567 -14.89 -22.76 35.66
CA ASP A 567 -16.34 -22.73 35.87
C ASP A 567 -16.98 -23.73 34.90
N THR A 568 -17.44 -24.88 35.43
CA THR A 568 -18.08 -25.95 34.64
C THR A 568 -19.55 -25.68 34.34
N GLU A 569 -20.17 -24.68 34.99
CA GLU A 569 -21.58 -24.31 34.76
C GLU A 569 -21.81 -23.74 33.35
N VAL A 570 -20.74 -23.30 32.67
CA VAL A 570 -20.80 -22.86 31.26
C VAL A 570 -21.09 -23.99 30.26
N VAL A 571 -20.93 -25.26 30.66
CA VAL A 571 -21.23 -26.43 29.81
C VAL A 571 -22.64 -26.91 30.09
N LEU A 572 -23.56 -26.44 29.25
CA LEU A 572 -25.01 -26.69 29.36
C LEU A 572 -25.42 -28.03 28.74
N HIS A 573 -24.77 -29.09 29.20
CA HIS A 573 -25.04 -30.48 28.82
C HIS A 573 -25.13 -31.36 30.07
N ASP A 574 -26.09 -32.29 30.07
CA ASP A 574 -26.26 -33.28 31.12
C ASP A 574 -25.21 -34.40 31.00
N ILE A 575 -24.00 -34.07 31.42
CA ILE A 575 -22.80 -34.92 31.40
C ILE A 575 -22.05 -34.78 32.73
N ASN A 576 -21.18 -35.73 33.06
CA ASN A 576 -20.41 -35.69 34.30
C ASN A 576 -19.42 -34.49 34.34
N GLU A 577 -19.03 -34.07 35.54
CA GLU A 577 -18.18 -32.90 35.77
C GLU A 577 -16.77 -33.02 35.12
N GLU A 578 -16.25 -34.24 35.00
CA GLU A 578 -14.98 -34.50 34.31
C GLU A 578 -15.08 -34.21 32.80
N MET A 579 -16.17 -34.65 32.14
CA MET A 579 -16.40 -34.36 30.74
C MET A 579 -16.70 -32.87 30.51
N LYS A 580 -17.43 -32.20 31.42
CA LYS A 580 -17.64 -30.74 31.35
C LYS A 580 -16.31 -30.01 31.35
N THR A 581 -15.40 -30.36 32.26
CA THR A 581 -14.06 -29.77 32.33
C THR A 581 -13.28 -29.95 31.02
N MET A 582 -13.34 -31.15 30.41
CA MET A 582 -12.68 -31.40 29.12
C MET A 582 -13.29 -30.61 27.94
N TRP A 583 -14.60 -30.35 27.98
CA TRP A 583 -15.32 -29.61 26.94
C TRP A 583 -15.01 -28.12 27.00
N VAL A 584 -14.94 -27.53 28.20
CA VAL A 584 -14.46 -26.16 28.43
C VAL A 584 -13.07 -25.95 27.82
N CYS A 585 -12.18 -26.93 27.97
CA CYS A 585 -10.83 -26.91 27.40
C CYS A 585 -10.82 -26.92 25.86
N GLY A 586 -11.90 -27.36 25.22
CA GLY A 586 -12.06 -27.43 23.76
C GLY A 586 -12.67 -26.17 23.11
N HIS A 587 -12.88 -25.10 23.89
CA HIS A 587 -13.37 -23.83 23.35
C HIS A 587 -12.37 -23.22 22.35
N SER A 588 -12.87 -22.75 21.20
CA SER A 588 -12.03 -22.26 20.10
C SER A 588 -11.12 -21.10 20.50
N GLU A 589 -11.56 -20.28 21.46
CA GLU A 589 -10.83 -19.14 22.00
C GLU A 589 -9.52 -19.59 22.66
N ARG A 590 -9.57 -20.68 23.42
CA ARG A 590 -8.39 -21.21 24.13
C ARG A 590 -7.41 -21.84 23.16
N LEU A 591 -7.91 -22.58 22.16
CA LEU A 591 -7.10 -23.13 21.08
C LEU A 591 -6.36 -22.00 20.34
N ALA A 592 -7.08 -20.93 19.99
CA ALA A 592 -6.52 -19.76 19.35
C ALA A 592 -5.44 -19.07 20.21
N ALA A 593 -5.67 -18.91 21.51
CA ALA A 593 -4.68 -18.33 22.43
C ALA A 593 -3.40 -19.16 22.51
N VAL A 594 -3.52 -20.48 22.68
CA VAL A 594 -2.36 -21.38 22.78
C VAL A 594 -1.58 -21.39 21.48
N TYR A 595 -2.28 -21.46 20.35
CA TYR A 595 -1.63 -21.37 19.05
C TYR A 595 -0.88 -20.05 18.88
N ALA A 596 -1.48 -18.93 19.30
CA ALA A 596 -0.82 -17.63 19.27
C ALA A 596 0.43 -17.61 20.16
N LEU A 597 0.37 -18.15 21.38
CA LEU A 597 1.52 -18.21 22.29
C LEU A 597 2.67 -19.05 21.72
N ILE A 598 2.38 -20.15 21.03
CA ILE A 598 3.40 -20.99 20.37
C ILE A 598 4.06 -20.25 19.20
N ASN A 599 3.28 -19.50 18.42
CA ASN A 599 3.71 -18.97 17.12
C ASN A 599 4.12 -17.49 17.14
N THR A 600 4.16 -16.83 18.31
CA THR A 600 4.50 -15.40 18.43
C THR A 600 5.50 -15.13 19.54
N GLY A 601 6.47 -14.23 19.28
CA GLY A 601 7.56 -13.90 20.20
C GLY A 601 7.13 -13.18 21.48
N GLU A 602 8.06 -13.10 22.44
CA GLU A 602 7.84 -12.50 23.77
C GLU A 602 7.35 -11.05 23.68
N GLY A 603 6.44 -10.66 24.57
CA GLY A 603 5.88 -9.29 24.63
C GLY A 603 4.91 -8.90 23.51
N MET A 604 4.77 -9.69 22.44
CA MET A 604 3.84 -9.34 21.34
C MET A 604 2.37 -9.44 21.81
N PRO A 605 1.47 -8.50 21.48
CA PRO A 605 0.07 -8.63 21.87
C PRO A 605 -0.64 -9.77 21.12
N VAL A 606 -1.43 -10.57 21.83
CA VAL A 606 -2.24 -11.66 21.25
C VAL A 606 -3.62 -11.10 20.91
N ARG A 607 -4.06 -11.27 19.65
CA ARG A 607 -5.37 -10.77 19.17
C ARG A 607 -6.22 -11.93 18.69
N ILE A 608 -7.37 -12.11 19.32
CA ILE A 608 -8.30 -13.22 19.04
C ILE A 608 -9.66 -12.63 18.76
N THR A 609 -10.32 -13.12 17.71
CA THR A 609 -11.70 -12.76 17.41
C THR A 609 -12.59 -13.98 17.43
N LYS A 610 -13.79 -13.83 17.97
CA LYS A 610 -14.81 -14.88 18.12
C LYS A 610 -16.10 -14.45 17.44
N ASN A 611 -16.74 -15.36 16.70
CA ASN A 611 -18.04 -15.12 16.05
C ASN A 611 -19.26 -15.16 16.99
N LEU A 612 -19.06 -15.56 18.25
CA LEU A 612 -20.06 -15.67 19.30
C LEU A 612 -19.63 -14.87 20.54
N ARG A 613 -20.55 -14.67 21.49
CA ARG A 613 -20.22 -14.12 22.81
C ARG A 613 -19.23 -15.05 23.53
N VAL A 614 -18.16 -14.47 24.06
CA VAL A 614 -17.17 -15.20 24.87
C VAL A 614 -17.82 -15.60 26.20
N CYS A 615 -17.68 -16.87 26.61
CA CYS A 615 -18.22 -17.33 27.89
C CYS A 615 -17.42 -16.77 29.08
N VAL A 616 -18.06 -16.72 30.25
CA VAL A 616 -17.47 -16.18 31.49
C VAL A 616 -16.16 -16.89 31.83
N ASP A 617 -16.13 -18.21 31.72
CA ASP A 617 -14.94 -19.01 32.01
C ASP A 617 -13.78 -18.77 31.01
N CYS A 618 -14.06 -18.61 29.71
CA CYS A 618 -13.02 -18.22 28.75
C CYS A 618 -12.48 -16.83 29.03
N HIS A 619 -13.33 -15.88 29.43
CA HIS A 619 -12.92 -14.53 29.81
C HIS A 619 -12.01 -14.55 31.05
N SER A 620 -12.41 -15.26 32.11
CA SER A 620 -11.61 -15.44 33.33
C SER A 620 -10.28 -16.14 33.06
N TRP A 621 -10.28 -17.17 32.22
CA TRP A 621 -9.06 -17.86 31.81
C TRP A 621 -8.13 -16.96 31.01
N MET A 622 -8.63 -16.16 30.07
CA MET A 622 -7.79 -15.21 29.30
C MET A 622 -7.15 -14.16 30.21
N LYS A 623 -7.87 -13.67 31.23
CA LYS A 623 -7.31 -12.79 32.26
C LYS A 623 -6.17 -13.47 33.03
N ALA A 624 -6.34 -14.72 33.42
CA ALA A 624 -5.29 -15.50 34.09
C ALA A 624 -4.08 -15.74 33.18
N VAL A 625 -4.30 -16.08 31.91
CA VAL A 625 -3.22 -16.28 30.92
C VAL A 625 -2.47 -14.99 30.64
N SER A 626 -3.16 -13.85 30.52
CA SER A 626 -2.50 -12.54 30.35
C SER A 626 -1.58 -12.21 31.53
N ARG A 627 -2.02 -12.48 32.77
CA ARG A 627 -1.19 -12.30 33.99
C ARG A 627 0.03 -13.22 34.01
N VAL A 628 -0.17 -14.51 33.72
CA VAL A 628 0.91 -15.53 33.72
C VAL A 628 1.95 -15.23 32.63
N THR A 629 1.49 -14.90 31.42
CA THR A 629 2.37 -14.68 30.26
C THR A 629 2.92 -13.27 30.16
N ARG A 630 2.39 -12.32 30.95
CA ARG A 630 2.70 -10.87 30.89
C ARG A 630 2.50 -10.27 29.50
N ARG A 631 1.48 -10.73 28.77
CA ARG A 631 1.15 -10.25 27.42
C ARG A 631 -0.22 -9.60 27.39
N LEU A 632 -0.33 -8.51 26.65
CA LEU A 632 -1.62 -7.91 26.30
C LEU A 632 -2.41 -8.92 25.45
N ILE A 633 -3.57 -9.34 25.95
CA ILE A 633 -4.51 -10.17 25.19
C ILE A 633 -5.70 -9.29 24.84
N VAL A 634 -5.94 -9.13 23.54
CA VAL A 634 -7.09 -8.42 22.98
C VAL A 634 -8.04 -9.46 22.41
N LEU A 635 -9.14 -9.69 23.10
CA LEU A 635 -10.18 -10.63 22.68
C LEU A 635 -11.41 -9.87 22.20
N ARG A 636 -11.82 -10.09 20.96
CA ARG A 636 -13.04 -9.51 20.38
C ARG A 636 -14.14 -10.56 20.32
N ASP A 637 -15.31 -10.22 20.83
CA ASP A 637 -16.55 -10.96 20.58
C ASP A 637 -17.47 -10.20 19.62
N THR A 638 -18.71 -10.66 19.44
CA THR A 638 -19.68 -10.03 18.52
C THR A 638 -19.95 -8.56 18.83
N ASN A 639 -19.81 -8.14 20.08
CA ASN A 639 -20.32 -6.85 20.56
C ASN A 639 -19.20 -5.91 21.03
N ARG A 640 -18.07 -6.43 21.55
CA ARG A 640 -17.00 -5.59 22.09
C ARG A 640 -15.62 -6.25 22.11
N PHE A 641 -14.61 -5.42 22.37
CA PHE A 641 -13.30 -5.86 22.81
C PHE A 641 -13.23 -6.06 24.32
N HIS A 642 -12.43 -7.04 24.72
CA HIS A 642 -11.98 -7.26 26.08
C HIS A 642 -10.46 -7.18 26.04
N HIS A 643 -9.91 -6.15 26.68
CA HIS A 643 -8.47 -5.92 26.78
C HIS A 643 -8.02 -6.43 28.14
N PHE A 644 -7.10 -7.39 28.13
CA PHE A 644 -6.48 -7.92 29.35
C PHE A 644 -5.05 -7.40 29.41
N GLU A 645 -4.82 -6.42 30.27
CA GLU A 645 -3.53 -5.78 30.52
C GLU A 645 -3.18 -5.91 32.01
N ASN A 646 -1.88 -5.96 32.31
CA ASN A 646 -1.38 -6.19 33.66
C ASN A 646 -1.30 -4.84 34.41
N GLU A 647 -2.40 -4.40 35.01
CA GLU A 647 -2.42 -3.28 35.95
C GLU A 647 -2.14 -3.78 37.38
N GLU A 648 -0.86 -4.02 37.70
CA GLU A 648 -0.34 -4.07 39.07
C GLU A 648 1.17 -4.37 39.03
N LEU A 649 2.00 -3.33 38.91
CA LEU A 649 3.45 -3.45 39.12
C LEU A 649 4.07 -2.10 39.52
N LEU A 650 3.47 -1.40 40.49
CA LEU A 650 4.10 -0.24 41.15
C LEU A 650 3.97 -0.19 42.68
N SER A 651 3.39 -1.20 43.35
CA SER A 651 3.32 -1.19 44.83
C SER A 651 3.24 -2.59 45.44
N SER A 652 4.37 -3.30 45.49
CA SER A 652 4.75 -4.27 46.54
C SER A 652 5.87 -5.20 46.05
N MET A 653 7.12 -4.73 46.14
CA MET A 653 8.24 -5.65 46.24
C MET A 653 8.42 -6.01 47.71
N GLY A 654 7.89 -7.17 48.09
CA GLY A 654 8.04 -7.76 49.42
C GLY A 654 7.59 -9.22 49.40
N GLU A 655 8.57 -10.12 49.32
CA GLU A 655 8.52 -11.53 49.72
C GLU A 655 7.65 -12.52 48.92
N ALA A 656 8.27 -13.22 47.95
CA ALA A 656 7.97 -14.61 47.62
C ALA A 656 9.14 -15.25 46.84
N LYS A 657 10.02 -15.99 47.52
CA LYS A 657 11.20 -16.64 46.91
C LYS A 657 10.92 -18.03 46.29
N GLU A 658 9.71 -18.57 46.43
CA GLU A 658 9.34 -19.89 45.86
C GLU A 658 8.57 -19.82 44.53
N ASP A 659 8.01 -18.66 44.16
CA ASP A 659 7.21 -18.48 42.93
C ASP A 659 8.06 -18.39 41.64
N ASN A 660 9.37 -18.16 41.76
CA ASN A 660 10.26 -17.93 40.62
C ASN A 660 10.59 -19.20 39.81
N VAL A 661 10.51 -20.40 40.40
CA VAL A 661 10.98 -21.65 39.77
C VAL A 661 9.97 -22.22 38.76
N VAL A 662 8.67 -22.03 39.02
CA VAL A 662 7.62 -22.54 38.11
C VAL A 662 7.34 -21.54 36.99
N LEU A 663 7.44 -20.24 37.27
CA LEU A 663 7.42 -19.20 36.24
C LEU A 663 8.62 -19.34 35.28
N SER A 664 9.81 -19.69 35.77
CA SER A 664 10.98 -19.94 34.89
C SER A 664 10.82 -21.18 34.03
N SER A 665 10.17 -22.24 34.53
CA SER A 665 9.92 -23.49 33.79
C SER A 665 8.89 -23.33 32.66
N VAL A 666 7.86 -22.50 32.83
CA VAL A 666 6.93 -22.19 31.72
C VAL A 666 7.58 -21.24 30.72
N HIS A 667 8.43 -20.33 31.19
CA HIS A 667 9.20 -19.40 30.35
C HIS A 667 10.20 -20.13 29.45
N SER A 668 10.99 -21.07 29.99
CA SER A 668 11.99 -21.86 29.26
C SER A 668 11.44 -22.85 28.23
N THR A 669 10.12 -23.04 28.20
CA THR A 669 9.50 -24.07 27.37
C THR A 669 8.54 -23.45 26.36
N VAL A 670 7.91 -22.30 26.64
CA VAL A 670 7.27 -21.46 25.61
C VAL A 670 8.31 -20.69 24.79
N PHE A 671 9.45 -20.36 25.38
CA PHE A 671 10.61 -19.81 24.69
C PHE A 671 11.70 -20.86 24.57
N LYS A 672 12.35 -20.94 23.41
CA LYS A 672 13.62 -21.67 23.29
C LYS A 672 14.59 -21.06 24.30
N GLU A 673 15.27 -21.87 25.12
CA GLU A 673 16.40 -21.36 25.91
C GLU A 673 17.33 -20.60 24.97
N SER A 674 17.53 -19.32 25.28
CA SER A 674 18.47 -18.51 24.51
C SER A 674 19.82 -19.17 24.65
N GLU A 675 20.44 -19.50 23.51
CA GLU A 675 21.82 -19.97 23.52
C GLU A 675 22.65 -19.00 24.35
N ASN A 676 23.46 -19.51 25.27
CA ASN A 676 24.39 -18.63 25.97
C ASN A 676 25.37 -18.08 24.93
N LEU A 677 25.15 -16.82 24.54
CA LEU A 677 25.97 -16.08 23.58
C LEU A 677 27.25 -15.53 24.22
N GLU A 678 27.41 -15.67 25.53
CA GLU A 678 28.58 -15.20 26.27
C GLU A 678 29.82 -16.00 25.84
N GLY A 679 30.76 -15.31 25.19
CA GLY A 679 31.93 -15.93 24.55
C GLY A 679 31.68 -16.49 23.14
N LYS A 680 30.44 -16.57 22.67
CA LYS A 680 30.08 -17.02 21.29
C LYS A 680 29.73 -15.86 20.35
N CYS A 681 29.14 -14.80 20.86
CA CYS A 681 28.83 -13.59 20.10
C CYS A 681 29.36 -12.36 20.82
N THR A 682 29.79 -11.38 20.05
CA THR A 682 30.22 -10.10 20.59
C THR A 682 29.03 -9.39 21.23
N LYS A 683 29.15 -8.99 22.50
CA LYS A 683 28.09 -8.23 23.19
C LYS A 683 27.88 -6.88 22.51
N ILE A 684 26.61 -6.49 22.38
CA ILE A 684 26.28 -5.16 21.86
C ILE A 684 26.54 -4.13 22.96
N GLU A 685 27.48 -3.23 22.68
CA GLU A 685 27.89 -2.16 23.58
C GLU A 685 28.32 -0.96 22.75
N GLY A 686 27.80 0.22 23.12
CA GLY A 686 28.19 1.50 22.53
C GLY A 686 29.33 2.15 23.31
N TYR A 687 29.89 3.22 22.78
CA TYR A 687 30.92 3.99 23.47
C TYR A 687 30.36 4.68 24.72
N ASP A 688 31.00 4.48 25.87
CA ASP A 688 30.65 5.14 27.12
C ASP A 688 31.30 6.53 27.20
N PHE A 689 30.50 7.57 26.97
CA PHE A 689 30.94 8.96 27.04
C PHE A 689 31.36 9.41 28.46
N ASN A 690 31.05 8.64 29.51
CA ASN A 690 31.59 8.92 30.86
C ASN A 690 33.10 8.70 30.94
N GLN A 691 33.69 7.98 29.98
CA GLN A 691 35.14 7.77 29.86
C GLN A 691 35.85 8.90 29.10
N GLY A 692 35.14 9.99 28.80
CA GLY A 692 35.63 11.12 28.01
C GLY A 692 35.29 11.02 26.53
N VAL A 693 35.84 11.91 25.72
CA VAL A 693 35.62 11.94 24.27
C VAL A 693 36.87 11.40 23.58
N ASN A 694 36.79 10.17 23.07
CA ASN A 694 37.82 9.56 22.25
C ASN A 694 37.21 9.03 20.94
N TYR A 695 37.41 9.75 19.84
CA TYR A 695 36.83 9.42 18.54
C TYR A 695 37.30 8.07 17.98
N HIS A 696 38.56 7.69 18.24
CA HIS A 696 39.10 6.38 17.84
C HIS A 696 38.39 5.23 18.55
N GLN A 697 38.17 5.37 19.86
CA GLN A 697 37.43 4.36 20.64
C GLN A 697 35.93 4.35 20.29
N LEU A 698 35.35 5.50 19.96
CA LEU A 698 33.97 5.61 19.47
C LEU A 698 33.78 4.88 18.14
N LEU A 699 34.71 5.03 17.19
CA LEU A 699 34.63 4.34 15.90
C LEU A 699 34.91 2.83 16.06
N LYS A 700 35.82 2.45 16.95
CA LYS A 700 36.04 1.03 17.30
C LYS A 700 34.82 0.36 17.92
N SER A 701 34.06 1.08 18.77
CA SER A 701 32.85 0.54 19.38
C SER A 701 31.74 0.32 18.35
N MET A 702 31.84 0.87 17.13
CA MET A 702 30.82 0.66 16.10
C MET A 702 30.66 -0.82 15.71
N VAL A 703 31.73 -1.62 15.76
CA VAL A 703 31.66 -3.08 15.54
C VAL A 703 30.71 -3.76 16.53
N THR A 704 30.66 -3.25 17.76
CA THR A 704 29.79 -3.74 18.84
C THR A 704 28.51 -2.91 18.99
N THR A 705 28.31 -1.89 18.16
CA THR A 705 27.11 -1.07 18.16
C THR A 705 26.17 -1.65 17.11
N GLY A 706 25.02 -2.19 17.52
CA GLY A 706 24.11 -2.89 16.60
C GLY A 706 23.62 -2.03 15.43
N PHE A 707 22.96 -2.67 14.46
CA PHE A 707 22.41 -2.03 13.25
C PHE A 707 23.50 -1.50 12.28
N GLN A 708 23.28 -0.43 11.51
CA GLN A 708 24.23 0.03 10.48
C GLN A 708 25.62 0.40 11.01
N ALA A 709 25.76 0.69 12.30
CA ALA A 709 27.07 0.94 12.92
C ALA A 709 27.96 -0.31 12.87
N SER A 710 27.42 -1.51 13.12
CA SER A 710 28.20 -2.76 13.01
C SER A 710 28.62 -3.03 11.58
N ASN A 711 27.78 -2.71 10.58
CA ASN A 711 28.17 -2.81 9.16
C ASN A 711 29.30 -1.84 8.81
N LEU A 712 29.30 -0.62 9.35
CA LEU A 712 30.41 0.33 9.16
C LEU A 712 31.68 -0.17 9.86
N GLY A 713 31.56 -0.73 11.07
CA GLY A 713 32.65 -1.40 11.77
C GLY A 713 33.21 -2.59 11.00
N ASP A 714 32.35 -3.44 10.42
CA ASP A 714 32.72 -4.55 9.55
C ASP A 714 33.38 -4.06 8.25
N ALA A 715 32.90 -2.95 7.67
CA ALA A 715 33.52 -2.35 6.50
C ALA A 715 34.92 -1.82 6.81
N ILE A 716 35.10 -1.17 7.97
CA ILE A 716 36.41 -0.77 8.49
C ILE A 716 37.30 -2.00 8.68
N GLN A 717 36.78 -3.12 9.20
CA GLN A 717 37.54 -4.35 9.34
C GLN A 717 37.90 -4.98 7.99
N VAL A 718 36.98 -5.03 7.02
CA VAL A 718 37.26 -5.57 5.67
C VAL A 718 38.26 -4.69 4.94
N ILE A 719 38.16 -3.37 5.06
CA ILE A 719 39.15 -2.47 4.47
C ILE A 719 40.46 -2.57 5.23
N ASN A 720 40.46 -2.71 6.55
CA ASN A 720 41.68 -3.04 7.28
C ASN A 720 42.20 -4.44 6.93
N GLN A 721 41.38 -5.42 6.54
CA GLN A 721 41.91 -6.66 6.00
C GLN A 721 42.55 -6.38 4.64
N MET A 722 41.85 -5.72 3.73
CA MET A 722 42.37 -5.33 2.41
C MET A 722 43.63 -4.45 2.46
N VAL A 723 43.76 -3.58 3.48
CA VAL A 723 44.77 -2.52 3.59
C VAL A 723 45.80 -2.78 4.71
N CYS A 724 45.49 -3.46 5.83
CA CYS A 724 46.52 -4.04 6.72
C CYS A 724 47.26 -5.17 6.01
N PHE A 725 46.60 -5.89 5.09
CA PHE A 725 47.30 -6.74 4.13
C PHE A 725 47.98 -5.94 3.00
N LEU A 726 48.27 -4.64 3.19
CA LEU A 726 49.48 -4.02 2.62
C LEU A 726 50.76 -4.46 3.36
N ASP A 727 50.66 -5.40 4.31
CA ASP A 727 51.74 -6.32 4.71
C ASP A 727 51.56 -7.73 4.13
N TRP A 728 50.36 -8.11 3.62
CA TRP A 728 50.25 -9.32 2.82
C TRP A 728 51.10 -9.11 1.59
N ARG A 729 51.99 -10.04 1.42
CA ARG A 729 52.74 -10.23 0.22
C ARG A 729 52.28 -11.53 -0.38
N LEU A 730 52.40 -11.64 -1.69
CA LEU A 730 52.33 -12.95 -2.33
C LEU A 730 53.31 -13.94 -1.66
N ALA A 731 54.37 -13.44 -0.99
CA ALA A 731 55.30 -14.23 -0.19
C ALA A 731 54.68 -14.93 1.03
N ASP A 732 53.53 -14.47 1.54
CA ASP A 732 52.83 -15.08 2.68
C ASP A 732 51.94 -16.26 2.26
N GLU A 733 51.74 -16.46 0.95
CA GLU A 733 51.01 -17.59 0.39
C GLU A 733 51.95 -18.68 -0.12
N PRO A 734 51.56 -19.96 -0.02
CA PRO A 734 52.36 -21.07 -0.53
C PRO A 734 52.53 -20.96 -2.06
N VAL A 735 53.69 -21.37 -2.55
CA VAL A 735 53.97 -21.44 -3.99
C VAL A 735 53.18 -22.61 -4.57
N VAL A 736 52.37 -22.35 -5.60
CA VAL A 736 51.56 -23.37 -6.30
C VAL A 736 52.36 -23.89 -7.50
N ASP A 737 52.24 -25.18 -7.82
CA ASP A 737 53.07 -25.85 -8.85
C ASP A 737 52.99 -25.19 -10.25
N ASP A 738 51.86 -24.57 -10.58
CA ASP A 738 51.56 -23.94 -11.88
C ASP A 738 51.96 -22.45 -11.98
N CYS A 739 52.74 -21.91 -11.03
CA CYS A 739 53.14 -20.49 -11.04
C CYS A 739 54.27 -20.17 -12.03
N SER A 740 54.30 -18.92 -12.53
CA SER A 740 55.34 -18.43 -13.44
C SER A 740 56.73 -18.33 -12.77
N GLU A 741 57.82 -18.35 -13.55
CA GLU A 741 59.20 -18.24 -13.03
C GLU A 741 59.42 -16.96 -12.21
N GLU A 742 58.75 -15.85 -12.59
CA GLU A 742 58.76 -14.57 -11.87
C GLU A 742 58.04 -14.65 -10.52
N GLU A 743 56.94 -15.42 -10.43
CA GLU A 743 56.19 -15.64 -9.20
C GLU A 743 56.92 -16.52 -8.18
N ARG A 744 57.98 -17.22 -8.59
CA ARG A 744 58.87 -17.98 -7.70
C ARG A 744 59.91 -17.09 -7.02
N ASP A 745 60.16 -15.88 -7.56
CA ASP A 745 61.11 -14.94 -6.96
C ASP A 745 60.56 -14.30 -5.68
N LEU A 746 61.34 -14.39 -4.60
CA LEU A 746 60.97 -13.86 -3.29
C LEU A 746 60.90 -12.32 -3.27
N GLY A 747 61.70 -11.63 -4.09
CA GLY A 747 61.67 -10.18 -4.22
C GLY A 747 60.39 -9.69 -4.89
N TYR A 748 60.02 -10.31 -6.00
CA TYR A 748 58.76 -10.10 -6.70
C TYR A 748 57.57 -10.38 -5.79
N ARG A 749 57.54 -11.55 -5.14
CA ARG A 749 56.48 -11.91 -4.19
C ARG A 749 56.31 -10.90 -3.05
N ARG A 750 57.42 -10.31 -2.56
CA ARG A 750 57.44 -9.23 -1.54
C ARG A 750 57.07 -7.84 -2.06
N SER A 751 56.96 -7.65 -3.37
CA SER A 751 56.50 -6.39 -3.97
C SER A 751 55.00 -6.39 -4.29
N VAL A 752 54.40 -7.58 -4.37
CA VAL A 752 53.00 -7.76 -4.77
C VAL A 752 52.04 -7.51 -3.60
N THR A 753 51.14 -6.55 -3.79
CA THR A 753 50.05 -6.18 -2.87
C THR A 753 48.67 -6.45 -3.49
N CYS A 754 47.62 -6.34 -2.66
CA CYS A 754 46.24 -6.33 -3.15
C CYS A 754 45.99 -5.14 -4.07
N LYS A 755 45.31 -5.36 -5.19
CA LYS A 755 44.93 -4.32 -6.15
C LYS A 755 43.54 -3.77 -5.80
N VAL A 756 43.45 -2.49 -5.45
CA VAL A 756 42.24 -1.85 -4.94
C VAL A 756 41.55 -1.02 -6.02
N PHE A 757 40.31 -1.41 -6.35
CA PHE A 757 39.41 -0.67 -7.23
C PHE A 757 38.51 0.26 -6.39
N LEU A 758 38.53 1.55 -6.70
CA LEU A 758 37.64 2.55 -6.11
C LEU A 758 36.61 3.01 -7.15
N GLY A 759 35.35 2.70 -6.91
CA GLY A 759 34.22 3.10 -7.74
C GLY A 759 33.38 4.20 -7.09
N PHE A 760 33.11 5.31 -7.78
CA PHE A 760 32.22 6.35 -7.26
C PHE A 760 31.46 7.13 -8.35
N THR A 761 30.30 7.68 -8.01
CA THR A 761 29.47 8.53 -8.88
C THR A 761 29.75 10.02 -8.71
N SER A 762 29.36 10.84 -9.69
CA SER A 762 29.66 12.29 -9.74
C SER A 762 29.25 13.07 -8.50
N ASN A 763 28.04 12.79 -7.99
CA ASN A 763 27.48 13.44 -6.80
C ASN A 763 28.45 13.42 -5.60
N LEU A 764 29.35 12.45 -5.50
CA LEU A 764 30.34 12.35 -4.42
C LEU A 764 31.47 13.39 -4.54
N ILE A 765 31.92 13.68 -5.77
CA ILE A 765 32.90 14.74 -6.02
C ILE A 765 32.28 16.12 -5.81
N SER A 766 31.04 16.32 -6.24
CA SER A 766 30.31 17.56 -5.97
C SER A 766 30.03 17.72 -4.47
N SER A 767 29.37 16.78 -3.80
CA SER A 767 28.82 16.95 -2.45
C SER A 767 29.82 16.93 -1.27
N GLY A 768 31.08 16.55 -1.48
CA GLY A 768 32.14 16.83 -0.49
C GLY A 768 33.15 15.73 -0.17
N VAL A 769 33.18 14.59 -0.88
CA VAL A 769 34.23 13.57 -0.68
C VAL A 769 35.41 13.69 -1.64
N ARG A 770 35.42 14.73 -2.48
CA ARG A 770 36.51 15.05 -3.41
C ARG A 770 37.88 15.04 -2.72
N ASP A 771 38.01 15.72 -1.58
CA ASP A 771 39.28 15.82 -0.86
C ASP A 771 39.73 14.49 -0.27
N THR A 772 38.78 13.65 0.15
CA THR A 772 39.02 12.28 0.60
C THR A 772 39.53 11.41 -0.54
N VAL A 773 38.90 11.47 -1.72
CA VAL A 773 39.37 10.75 -2.92
C VAL A 773 40.76 11.25 -3.31
N ARG A 774 40.97 12.57 -3.37
CA ARG A 774 42.27 13.18 -3.64
C ARG A 774 43.35 12.66 -2.69
N PHE A 775 43.07 12.59 -1.39
CA PHE A 775 44.01 12.07 -0.39
C PHE A 775 44.45 10.62 -0.70
N LEU A 776 43.49 9.74 -1.00
CA LEU A 776 43.80 8.34 -1.35
C LEU A 776 44.66 8.24 -2.60
N VAL A 777 44.36 9.05 -3.61
CA VAL A 777 45.10 9.06 -4.88
C VAL A 777 46.49 9.66 -4.72
N GLN A 778 46.61 10.77 -3.98
CA GLN A 778 47.87 11.47 -3.70
C GLN A 778 48.88 10.56 -2.99
N HIS A 779 48.41 9.71 -2.08
CA HIS A 779 49.25 8.79 -1.31
C HIS A 779 49.30 7.36 -1.89
N HIS A 780 48.80 7.16 -3.12
CA HIS A 780 48.82 5.88 -3.84
C HIS A 780 48.21 4.71 -3.04
N MET A 781 47.05 4.97 -2.42
CA MET A 781 46.32 4.02 -1.58
C MET A 781 45.26 3.22 -2.34
N VAL A 782 45.01 3.58 -3.59
CA VAL A 782 44.12 2.88 -4.52
C VAL A 782 44.83 2.75 -5.86
N ASP A 783 44.63 1.62 -6.54
CA ASP A 783 45.34 1.30 -7.78
C ASP A 783 44.55 1.65 -9.03
N VAL A 784 43.21 1.60 -8.94
CA VAL A 784 42.32 1.82 -10.09
C VAL A 784 41.11 2.63 -9.66
N ILE A 785 40.77 3.67 -10.42
CA ILE A 785 39.56 4.46 -10.21
C ILE A 785 38.58 4.18 -11.34
N VAL A 786 37.31 3.97 -11.00
CA VAL A 786 36.21 3.94 -11.99
C VAL A 786 35.15 4.95 -11.56
N THR A 787 34.82 5.90 -12.42
CA THR A 787 33.85 6.95 -12.09
C THR A 787 32.93 7.29 -13.26
N THR A 788 32.00 8.22 -13.06
CA THR A 788 31.13 8.78 -14.10
C THR A 788 31.74 10.07 -14.65
N THR A 789 31.27 10.51 -15.82
CA THR A 789 31.73 11.74 -16.46
C THR A 789 31.59 12.96 -15.56
N GLY A 790 30.44 13.06 -14.86
CA GLY A 790 30.23 14.09 -13.85
C GLY A 790 31.33 14.12 -12.77
N GLY A 791 31.86 12.95 -12.35
CA GLY A 791 32.94 12.89 -11.35
C GLY A 791 34.25 13.49 -11.84
N ILE A 792 34.49 13.43 -13.15
CA ILE A 792 35.66 14.00 -13.81
C ILE A 792 35.48 15.50 -14.04
N GLU A 793 34.40 15.89 -14.72
CA GLU A 793 34.19 17.30 -15.09
C GLU A 793 33.95 18.18 -13.86
N GLU A 794 33.26 17.70 -12.82
CA GLU A 794 33.03 18.50 -11.62
C GLU A 794 34.32 18.74 -10.82
N ASP A 795 35.30 17.82 -10.87
CA ASP A 795 36.64 18.03 -10.29
C ASP A 795 37.39 19.13 -11.01
N LEU A 796 37.35 19.10 -12.36
CA LEU A 796 38.00 20.09 -13.21
C LEU A 796 37.32 21.46 -13.09
N ILE A 797 35.99 21.51 -13.15
CA ILE A 797 35.19 22.74 -13.00
C ILE A 797 35.49 23.41 -11.65
N LYS A 798 35.58 22.64 -10.55
CA LYS A 798 35.96 23.16 -9.23
C LYS A 798 37.39 23.70 -9.15
N CYS A 799 38.30 23.24 -10.01
CA CYS A 799 39.64 23.79 -10.13
C CYS A 799 39.65 25.14 -10.86
N LEU A 800 38.74 25.32 -11.82
CA LEU A 800 38.67 26.51 -12.66
C LEU A 800 37.84 27.63 -12.03
N ALA A 801 36.81 27.30 -11.25
CA ALA A 801 35.91 28.26 -10.65
C ALA A 801 35.23 27.73 -9.37
N PRO A 802 34.85 28.62 -8.42
CA PRO A 802 34.24 28.22 -7.16
C PRO A 802 32.80 27.71 -7.33
N THR A 803 32.40 26.80 -6.45
CA THR A 803 31.00 26.34 -6.28
C THR A 803 30.48 26.71 -4.90
N TYR A 804 29.19 27.02 -4.78
CA TYR A 804 28.61 27.60 -3.57
C TYR A 804 27.59 26.69 -2.92
N LYS A 805 27.41 26.80 -1.60
CA LYS A 805 26.34 26.11 -0.87
C LYS A 805 25.03 26.91 -1.00
N GLY A 806 23.96 26.24 -1.40
CA GLY A 806 22.59 26.74 -1.45
C GLY A 806 21.63 25.94 -0.57
N ASP A 807 20.35 26.32 -0.59
CA ASP A 807 19.28 25.61 0.09
C ASP A 807 18.67 24.53 -0.84
N PHE A 808 18.36 23.36 -0.28
CA PHE A 808 17.64 22.30 -0.98
C PHE A 808 16.25 22.74 -1.45
N SER A 809 15.62 23.70 -0.76
CA SER A 809 14.28 24.22 -1.09
C SER A 809 14.25 25.17 -2.30
N LEU A 810 15.40 25.54 -2.87
CA LEU A 810 15.45 26.45 -4.02
C LEU A 810 14.79 25.82 -5.26
N ASP A 811 13.90 26.60 -5.87
CA ASP A 811 13.15 26.18 -7.06
C ASP A 811 14.06 26.06 -8.29
N GLY A 812 13.91 24.95 -9.03
CA GLY A 812 14.75 24.65 -10.18
C GLY A 812 14.53 25.60 -11.36
N ALA A 813 13.29 26.07 -11.58
CA ALA A 813 13.00 27.02 -12.65
C ALA A 813 13.58 28.40 -12.32
N TYR A 814 13.53 28.81 -11.06
CA TYR A 814 14.19 30.02 -10.57
C TYR A 814 15.71 29.96 -10.80
N LEU A 815 16.37 28.87 -10.38
CA LEU A 815 17.82 28.71 -10.58
C LEU A 815 18.19 28.77 -12.07
N ARG A 816 17.44 28.06 -12.92
CA ARG A 816 17.65 28.10 -14.37
C ARG A 816 17.49 29.50 -14.95
N SER A 817 16.50 30.28 -14.48
CA SER A 817 16.28 31.67 -14.92
C SER A 817 17.44 32.62 -14.57
N LYS A 818 18.25 32.26 -13.57
CA LYS A 818 19.42 33.01 -13.13
C LYS A 818 20.74 32.46 -13.70
N GLY A 819 20.68 31.44 -14.58
CA GLY A 819 21.87 30.79 -15.10
C GLY A 819 22.68 30.06 -14.03
N LEU A 820 22.00 29.49 -13.04
CA LEU A 820 22.60 28.69 -11.97
C LEU A 820 22.18 27.23 -12.14
N ASN A 821 23.16 26.33 -12.12
CA ASN A 821 22.96 24.88 -12.04
C ASN A 821 22.98 24.42 -10.59
N ARG A 822 22.31 23.30 -10.31
CA ARG A 822 22.25 22.71 -8.96
C ARG A 822 22.72 21.27 -8.96
N ILE A 823 23.59 20.93 -8.00
CA ILE A 823 24.02 19.56 -7.71
C ILE A 823 23.79 19.30 -6.22
N GLY A 824 22.70 18.62 -5.87
CA GLY A 824 22.26 18.52 -4.48
C GLY A 824 21.93 19.90 -3.88
N ASN A 825 22.65 20.30 -2.84
CA ASN A 825 22.58 21.65 -2.26
C ASN A 825 23.70 22.57 -2.75
N LEU A 826 24.43 22.22 -3.81
CA LEU A 826 25.43 23.10 -4.40
C LEU A 826 24.84 23.88 -5.56
N LEU A 827 25.24 25.14 -5.65
CA LEU A 827 24.95 26.06 -6.75
C LEU A 827 26.23 26.27 -7.56
N VAL A 828 26.12 26.05 -8.87
CA VAL A 828 27.21 26.18 -9.84
C VAL A 828 26.79 27.21 -10.89
N PRO A 829 27.40 28.40 -10.95
CA PRO A 829 27.14 29.37 -12.02
C PRO A 829 27.44 28.79 -13.40
N ASN A 830 26.60 29.10 -14.40
CA ASN A 830 26.83 28.67 -15.79
C ASN A 830 28.19 29.12 -16.34
N ASP A 831 28.70 30.27 -15.89
CA ASP A 831 30.02 30.80 -16.24
C ASP A 831 31.16 29.80 -15.95
N ASN A 832 30.99 28.93 -14.95
CA ASN A 832 31.96 27.89 -14.64
C ASN A 832 32.07 26.85 -15.78
N TYR A 833 30.96 26.52 -16.44
CA TYR A 833 30.96 25.62 -17.59
C TYR A 833 31.53 26.30 -18.83
N CYS A 834 31.33 27.62 -18.99
CA CYS A 834 31.98 28.39 -20.06
C CYS A 834 33.51 28.37 -19.89
N LYS A 835 34.02 28.61 -18.67
CA LYS A 835 35.46 28.50 -18.37
C LYS A 835 36.02 27.10 -18.63
N PHE A 836 35.22 26.08 -18.35
CA PHE A 836 35.60 24.70 -18.62
C PHE A 836 35.67 24.42 -20.13
N GLU A 837 34.69 24.90 -20.91
CA GLU A 837 34.71 24.84 -22.37
C GLU A 837 35.95 25.55 -22.95
N ASP A 838 36.19 26.80 -22.55
CA ASP A 838 37.32 27.60 -23.02
C ASP A 838 38.67 26.93 -22.72
N TRP A 839 38.77 26.20 -21.62
CA TRP A 839 39.97 25.47 -21.22
C TRP A 839 40.15 24.15 -21.98
N ILE A 840 39.06 23.39 -22.23
CA ILE A 840 39.16 22.03 -22.77
C ILE A 840 39.25 21.97 -24.29
N ILE A 841 38.60 22.90 -25.01
CA ILE A 841 38.57 22.88 -26.48
C ILE A 841 39.97 22.94 -27.11
N PRO A 842 40.91 23.80 -26.66
CA PRO A 842 42.28 23.80 -27.19
C PRO A 842 43.03 22.48 -26.95
N ILE A 843 42.68 21.74 -25.89
CA ILE A 843 43.27 20.42 -25.60
C ILE A 843 42.77 19.40 -26.62
N PHE A 844 41.48 19.42 -26.97
CA PHE A 844 40.94 18.55 -28.01
C PHE A 844 41.52 18.83 -29.39
N ASP A 845 41.78 20.10 -29.72
CA ASP A 845 42.47 20.46 -30.97
C ASP A 845 43.91 19.89 -31.02
N GLN A 846 44.63 19.95 -29.90
CA GLN A 846 45.95 19.30 -29.78
C GLN A 846 45.85 17.78 -29.90
N MET A 847 44.88 17.15 -29.22
CA MET A 847 44.68 15.71 -29.28
C MET A 847 44.37 15.23 -30.71
N LEU A 848 43.58 15.98 -31.47
CA LEU A 848 43.30 15.70 -32.87
C LEU A 848 44.57 15.81 -33.73
N THR A 849 45.41 16.81 -33.45
CA THR A 849 46.70 16.99 -34.13
C THR A 849 47.65 15.83 -33.82
N GLU A 850 47.78 15.44 -32.55
CA GLU A 850 48.57 14.29 -32.09
C GLU A 850 48.04 12.97 -32.69
N GLN A 851 46.72 12.80 -32.79
CA GLN A 851 46.12 11.63 -33.44
C GLN A 851 46.49 11.54 -34.92
N ASN A 852 46.44 12.67 -35.65
CA ASN A 852 46.70 12.70 -37.08
C ASN A 852 48.19 12.63 -37.44
N ASN A 853 49.04 13.28 -36.65
CA ASN A 853 50.47 13.40 -36.96
C ASN A 853 51.32 12.30 -36.30
N GLU A 854 50.93 11.84 -35.12
CA GLU A 854 51.71 10.90 -34.30
C GLU A 854 51.02 9.53 -34.17
N ASN A 855 49.86 9.32 -34.83
CA ASN A 855 49.05 8.09 -34.75
C ASN A 855 48.67 7.68 -33.32
N VAL A 856 48.46 8.66 -32.43
CA VAL A 856 48.06 8.40 -31.04
C VAL A 856 46.63 7.88 -31.00
N ILE A 857 46.41 6.69 -30.45
CA ILE A 857 45.07 6.16 -30.17
C ILE A 857 44.62 6.65 -28.79
N TRP A 858 43.60 7.51 -28.79
CA TRP A 858 42.96 8.02 -27.58
C TRP A 858 41.93 7.04 -27.05
N THR A 859 41.96 6.81 -25.74
CA THR A 859 40.90 6.11 -24.99
C THR A 859 40.39 7.06 -23.90
N PRO A 860 39.18 6.85 -23.34
CA PRO A 860 38.68 7.63 -22.21
C PRO A 860 39.70 7.79 -21.08
N SER A 861 40.37 6.71 -20.63
CA SER A 861 41.38 6.82 -19.56
C SER A 861 42.60 7.65 -19.96
N LYS A 862 43.10 7.56 -21.21
CA LYS A 862 44.20 8.40 -21.71
C LYS A 862 43.80 9.87 -21.81
N LEU A 863 42.58 10.14 -22.28
CA LEU A 863 42.01 11.48 -22.32
C LEU A 863 41.94 12.06 -20.90
N ILE A 864 41.42 11.31 -19.94
CA ILE A 864 41.33 11.73 -18.53
C ILE A 864 42.72 11.99 -17.94
N ALA A 865 43.71 11.13 -18.23
CA ALA A 865 45.10 11.33 -17.81
C ALA A 865 45.70 12.60 -18.41
N ARG A 866 45.41 12.91 -19.69
CA ARG A 866 45.80 14.17 -20.34
C ARG A 866 45.16 15.38 -19.64
N LEU A 867 43.87 15.32 -19.31
CA LEU A 867 43.20 16.40 -18.56
C LEU A 867 43.82 16.61 -17.18
N GLY A 868 44.13 15.52 -16.46
CA GLY A 868 44.85 15.57 -15.18
C GLY A 868 46.25 16.18 -15.28
N LYS A 869 46.97 15.93 -16.38
CA LYS A 869 48.25 16.57 -16.67
C LYS A 869 48.11 18.07 -16.92
N GLU A 870 47.11 18.48 -17.70
CA GLU A 870 46.96 19.88 -18.12
C GLU A 870 46.34 20.78 -17.04
N ILE A 871 45.51 20.24 -16.13
CA ILE A 871 44.85 21.06 -15.10
C ILE A 871 45.84 21.66 -14.10
N LYS A 872 46.99 21.01 -13.88
CA LYS A 872 48.11 21.47 -13.04
C LYS A 872 47.68 22.04 -11.68
N ASN A 873 46.67 21.44 -11.07
CA ASN A 873 46.07 21.91 -9.82
C ASN A 873 46.10 20.80 -8.77
N GLU A 874 46.86 21.00 -7.69
CA GLU A 874 47.02 20.01 -6.61
C GLU A 874 45.74 19.72 -5.83
N SER A 875 44.68 20.53 -6.00
CA SER A 875 43.37 20.22 -5.44
C SER A 875 42.62 19.15 -6.23
N SER A 876 42.98 18.90 -7.50
CA SER A 876 42.36 17.89 -8.36
C SER A 876 42.83 16.49 -7.99
N TYR A 877 41.90 15.55 -7.85
CA TYR A 877 42.29 14.14 -7.70
C TYR A 877 42.82 13.57 -9.03
N LEU A 878 42.38 14.10 -10.19
CA LEU A 878 42.87 13.70 -11.51
C LEU A 878 44.32 14.10 -11.74
N TYR A 879 44.75 15.26 -11.22
CA TYR A 879 46.16 15.67 -11.24
C TYR A 879 47.04 14.66 -10.51
N TRP A 880 46.63 14.23 -9.31
CA TRP A 880 47.35 13.23 -8.55
C TRP A 880 47.28 11.84 -9.19
N ALA A 881 46.15 11.49 -9.82
CA ALA A 881 46.00 10.22 -10.53
C ALA A 881 47.01 10.14 -11.68
N TYR A 882 47.14 11.21 -12.47
CA TYR A 882 48.18 11.33 -13.50
C TYR A 882 49.59 11.23 -12.90
N LYS A 883 49.89 12.02 -11.86
CA LYS A 883 51.23 12.08 -11.25
C LYS A 883 51.68 10.74 -10.65
N ASN A 884 50.75 9.99 -10.08
CA ASN A 884 51.00 8.70 -9.46
C ASN A 884 50.69 7.51 -10.39
N ASN A 885 50.43 7.76 -11.69
CA ASN A 885 50.14 6.75 -12.69
C ASN A 885 48.99 5.79 -12.31
N ILE A 886 47.93 6.33 -11.70
CA ILE A 886 46.71 5.61 -11.34
C ILE A 886 45.70 5.76 -12.50
N PRO A 887 45.31 4.68 -13.18
CA PRO A 887 44.32 4.76 -14.26
C PRO A 887 42.94 5.15 -13.72
N VAL A 888 42.29 6.07 -14.44
CA VAL A 888 40.92 6.53 -14.17
C VAL A 888 40.05 6.13 -15.37
N PHE A 889 39.13 5.19 -15.14
CA PHE A 889 38.20 4.72 -16.16
C PHE A 889 36.84 5.40 -16.03
N CYS A 890 36.24 5.72 -17.17
CA CYS A 890 34.91 6.32 -17.25
C CYS A 890 34.05 5.59 -18.29
N PRO A 891 33.28 4.57 -17.87
CA PRO A 891 32.47 3.78 -18.80
C PRO A 891 31.44 4.56 -19.59
N GLY A 892 30.97 5.69 -19.05
CA GLY A 892 29.94 6.54 -19.66
C GLY A 892 30.46 7.92 -20.06
N LEU A 893 31.64 8.03 -20.67
CA LEU A 893 32.31 9.32 -21.01
C LEU A 893 31.37 10.35 -21.69
N THR A 894 30.40 9.88 -22.47
CA THR A 894 29.45 10.74 -23.19
C THR A 894 28.30 11.28 -22.35
N ASP A 895 28.09 10.78 -21.14
CA ASP A 895 26.99 11.14 -20.24
C ASP A 895 27.38 12.30 -19.30
N GLY A 896 27.63 13.48 -19.89
CA GLY A 896 28.01 14.70 -19.17
C GLY A 896 28.43 15.85 -20.10
N SER A 897 28.73 17.01 -19.53
CA SER A 897 29.16 18.20 -20.30
C SER A 897 30.46 17.95 -21.08
N LEU A 898 31.37 17.12 -20.57
CA LEU A 898 32.56 16.67 -21.31
C LEU A 898 32.19 15.96 -22.62
N GLY A 899 31.13 15.13 -22.58
CA GLY A 899 30.57 14.47 -23.76
C GLY A 899 29.95 15.47 -24.74
N ASP A 900 29.23 16.47 -24.23
CA ASP A 900 28.69 17.56 -25.05
C ASP A 900 29.81 18.35 -25.74
N MET A 901 30.92 18.63 -25.04
CA MET A 901 32.07 19.34 -25.63
C MET A 901 32.78 18.51 -26.69
N LEU A 902 32.93 17.19 -26.49
CA LEU A 902 33.43 16.28 -27.53
C LEU A 902 32.49 16.28 -28.75
N TYR A 903 31.18 16.28 -28.52
CA TYR A 903 30.19 16.40 -29.59
C TYR A 903 30.35 17.72 -30.36
N PHE A 904 30.38 18.87 -29.68
CA PHE A 904 30.55 20.17 -30.34
C PHE A 904 31.90 20.30 -31.07
N HIS A 905 32.97 19.78 -30.48
CA HIS A 905 34.29 19.71 -31.13
C HIS A 905 34.22 18.89 -32.41
N SER A 906 33.55 17.74 -32.41
CA SER A 906 33.40 16.88 -33.60
C SER A 906 32.66 17.57 -34.77
N PHE A 907 31.78 18.53 -34.49
CA PHE A 907 31.13 19.34 -35.52
C PHE A 907 32.04 20.43 -36.09
N ARG A 908 32.89 21.04 -35.26
CA ARG A 908 33.79 22.12 -35.68
C ARG A 908 35.05 21.58 -36.36
N ASN A 909 35.64 20.53 -35.77
CA ASN A 909 36.89 19.89 -36.16
C ASN A 909 36.68 18.35 -36.20
N PRO A 910 36.04 17.83 -37.27
CA PRO A 910 35.73 16.41 -37.36
C PRO A 910 37.00 15.56 -37.42
N GLY A 911 36.99 14.41 -36.75
CA GLY A 911 38.03 13.37 -36.89
C GLY A 911 38.65 12.87 -35.58
N LEU A 912 38.39 13.49 -34.43
CA LEU A 912 38.91 12.97 -33.14
C LEU A 912 38.18 11.66 -32.78
N ILE A 913 38.92 10.57 -32.60
CA ILE A 913 38.38 9.24 -32.30
C ILE A 913 38.83 8.84 -30.89
N VAL A 914 37.87 8.50 -30.05
CA VAL A 914 38.11 7.98 -28.70
C VAL A 914 37.63 6.54 -28.63
N ASP A 915 38.56 5.59 -28.52
CA ASP A 915 38.26 4.16 -28.50
C ASP A 915 37.82 3.69 -27.10
N ILE A 916 36.50 3.57 -26.93
CA ILE A 916 35.87 3.08 -25.70
C ILE A 916 36.06 1.58 -25.48
N VAL A 917 36.26 0.79 -26.56
CA VAL A 917 36.38 -0.68 -26.46
C VAL A 917 37.77 -1.04 -25.96
N GLN A 918 38.80 -0.35 -26.45
CA GLN A 918 40.16 -0.49 -25.94
C GLN A 918 40.25 -0.15 -24.45
N ASP A 919 39.47 0.83 -23.98
CA ASP A 919 39.40 1.21 -22.56
C ASP A 919 38.76 0.14 -21.68
N ILE A 920 37.67 -0.47 -22.13
CA ILE A 920 37.04 -1.61 -21.45
C ILE A 920 38.03 -2.78 -21.35
N ARG A 921 38.79 -3.04 -22.43
CA ARG A 921 39.85 -4.05 -22.42
C ARG A 921 40.95 -3.71 -21.41
N ALA A 922 41.38 -2.45 -21.34
CA ALA A 922 42.37 -2.00 -20.36
C ALA A 922 41.87 -2.19 -18.92
N MET A 923 40.64 -1.75 -18.62
CA MET A 923 40.03 -1.91 -17.30
C MET A 923 39.86 -3.39 -16.91
N ASN A 924 39.37 -4.24 -17.82
CA ASN A 924 39.29 -5.68 -17.56
C ASN A 924 40.69 -6.29 -17.38
N GLY A 925 41.67 -5.81 -18.15
CA GLY A 925 43.08 -6.18 -18.02
C GLY A 925 43.64 -5.89 -16.63
N GLU A 926 43.27 -4.77 -16.00
CA GLU A 926 43.69 -4.46 -14.63
C GLU A 926 43.27 -5.54 -13.62
N ALA A 927 42.11 -6.15 -13.81
CA ALA A 927 41.61 -7.23 -12.96
C ALA A 927 42.14 -8.62 -13.37
N VAL A 928 42.14 -8.94 -14.67
CA VAL A 928 42.60 -10.24 -15.19
C VAL A 928 44.09 -10.46 -14.92
N HIS A 929 44.92 -9.45 -15.19
CA HIS A 929 46.36 -9.50 -14.95
C HIS A 929 46.73 -9.25 -13.48
N ALA A 930 45.74 -9.05 -12.61
CA ALA A 930 45.98 -9.07 -11.18
C ALA A 930 46.16 -10.49 -10.64
N SER A 931 46.05 -11.59 -11.40
CA SER A 931 46.48 -12.91 -10.89
C SER A 931 48.02 -12.97 -10.83
N PRO A 932 48.65 -13.37 -9.70
CA PRO A 932 48.10 -14.01 -8.49
C PRO A 932 47.75 -13.05 -7.34
N ARG A 933 47.81 -11.73 -7.53
CA ARG A 933 47.39 -10.70 -6.55
C ARG A 933 45.94 -10.87 -6.13
N LYS A 934 45.59 -10.43 -4.92
CA LYS A 934 44.18 -10.25 -4.53
C LYS A 934 43.61 -8.98 -5.12
N THR A 935 42.29 -8.92 -5.31
CA THR A 935 41.58 -7.69 -5.69
C THR A 935 40.56 -7.29 -4.64
N GLY A 936 40.56 -6.01 -4.31
CA GLY A 936 39.60 -5.39 -3.42
C GLY A 936 38.75 -4.37 -4.17
N MET A 937 37.47 -4.26 -3.82
CA MET A 937 36.54 -3.30 -4.40
C MET A 937 35.93 -2.41 -3.32
N ILE A 938 36.06 -1.10 -3.47
CA ILE A 938 35.34 -0.09 -2.68
C ILE A 938 34.37 0.61 -3.62
N ILE A 939 33.06 0.42 -3.42
CA ILE A 939 32.02 1.01 -4.25
C ILE A 939 31.23 2.03 -3.43
N LEU A 940 31.29 3.29 -3.84
CA LEU A 940 30.54 4.40 -3.26
C LEU A 940 29.38 4.76 -4.21
N GLY A 941 28.15 4.52 -3.77
CA GLY A 941 26.96 4.66 -4.62
C GLY A 941 26.63 3.41 -5.44
N GLY A 942 26.19 3.61 -6.68
CA GLY A 942 25.73 2.54 -7.58
C GLY A 942 25.96 2.89 -9.06
N GLY A 943 25.23 2.24 -9.96
CA GLY A 943 25.26 2.55 -11.39
C GLY A 943 26.46 2.00 -12.16
N LEU A 944 26.89 2.72 -13.20
CA LEU A 944 27.90 2.25 -14.18
C LEU A 944 29.24 1.83 -13.54
N PRO A 945 29.86 2.61 -12.63
CA PRO A 945 31.14 2.22 -12.03
C PRO A 945 31.09 0.88 -11.29
N LYS A 946 30.02 0.66 -10.49
CA LYS A 946 29.79 -0.60 -9.78
C LYS A 946 29.76 -1.78 -10.75
N HIS A 947 28.94 -1.69 -11.80
CA HIS A 947 28.78 -2.78 -12.75
C HIS A 947 30.07 -3.11 -13.49
N HIS A 948 30.84 -2.09 -13.87
CA HIS A 948 32.08 -2.26 -14.62
C HIS A 948 33.20 -2.86 -13.77
N ILE A 949 33.34 -2.43 -12.51
CA ILE A 949 34.29 -3.04 -11.57
C ILE A 949 33.93 -4.50 -11.30
N CYS A 950 32.65 -4.79 -11.02
CA CYS A 950 32.20 -6.16 -10.80
C CYS A 950 32.41 -7.05 -12.04
N ASN A 951 32.15 -6.53 -13.23
CA ASN A 951 32.35 -7.25 -14.49
C ASN A 951 33.84 -7.52 -14.78
N ALA A 952 34.71 -6.55 -14.51
CA ALA A 952 36.16 -6.74 -14.61
C ALA A 952 36.65 -7.87 -13.68
N ASN A 953 36.16 -7.89 -12.43
CA ASN A 953 36.52 -8.92 -11.46
C ASN A 953 35.87 -10.29 -11.73
N MET A 954 34.75 -10.36 -12.44
CA MET A 954 34.16 -11.61 -12.91
C MET A 954 35.14 -12.39 -13.80
N MET A 955 35.93 -11.68 -14.63
CA MET A 955 36.90 -12.28 -15.54
C MET A 955 38.08 -12.99 -14.85
N ARG A 956 38.24 -12.79 -13.52
CA ARG A 956 39.26 -13.47 -12.68
C ARG A 956 38.66 -14.40 -11.61
N ASN A 957 37.41 -14.83 -11.81
CA ASN A 957 36.62 -15.63 -10.86
C ASN A 957 36.30 -14.90 -9.54
N GLY A 958 36.06 -13.58 -9.62
CA GLY A 958 35.55 -12.75 -8.55
C GLY A 958 36.62 -12.05 -7.71
N ALA A 959 36.21 -10.94 -7.08
CA ALA A 959 37.03 -10.19 -6.13
C ALA A 959 37.17 -10.89 -4.77
N ASP A 960 38.28 -10.64 -4.08
CA ASP A 960 38.60 -11.20 -2.76
C ASP A 960 37.99 -10.40 -1.60
N TYR A 961 37.82 -9.09 -1.81
CA TYR A 961 37.21 -8.18 -0.83
C TYR A 961 36.23 -7.23 -1.53
N ALA A 962 35.08 -6.97 -0.90
CA ALA A 962 34.10 -6.04 -1.44
C ALA A 962 33.37 -5.24 -0.36
N VAL A 963 33.46 -3.91 -0.45
CA VAL A 963 32.74 -2.97 0.41
C VAL A 963 31.88 -2.06 -0.43
N PHE A 964 30.59 -2.03 -0.13
CA PHE A 964 29.60 -1.18 -0.78
C PHE A 964 29.06 -0.16 0.21
N ILE A 965 29.05 1.12 -0.13
CA ILE A 965 28.48 2.20 0.68
C ILE A 965 27.47 2.97 -0.18
N ASN A 966 26.19 2.79 0.07
CA ASN A 966 25.14 3.54 -0.62
C ASN A 966 23.85 3.63 0.20
N THR A 967 23.00 4.60 -0.14
CA THR A 967 21.68 4.80 0.49
C THR A 967 20.59 3.96 -0.17
N ALA A 968 20.91 3.26 -1.26
CA ALA A 968 19.96 2.60 -2.13
C ALA A 968 19.37 1.33 -1.49
N GLN A 969 18.05 1.19 -1.58
CA GLN A 969 17.30 0.03 -1.11
C GLN A 969 16.83 -0.83 -2.28
N GLU A 970 16.60 -2.12 -2.02
CA GLU A 970 16.33 -3.12 -3.07
C GLU A 970 15.05 -2.88 -3.87
N PHE A 971 14.07 -2.20 -3.28
CA PHE A 971 12.70 -2.16 -3.79
C PHE A 971 12.31 -0.86 -4.50
N ASP A 972 13.19 0.15 -4.49
CA ASP A 972 12.94 1.45 -5.12
C ASP A 972 13.63 1.60 -6.48
N GLY A 973 14.37 0.57 -6.93
CA GLY A 973 15.09 0.55 -8.21
C GLY A 973 16.33 1.45 -8.25
N SER A 974 16.69 2.11 -7.14
CA SER A 974 17.85 3.02 -7.06
C SER A 974 19.19 2.29 -6.97
N ASP A 975 19.20 1.04 -6.50
CA ASP A 975 20.39 0.19 -6.47
C ASP A 975 20.54 -0.56 -7.79
N SER A 976 20.72 0.13 -8.92
CA SER A 976 20.93 -0.51 -10.24
C SER A 976 21.95 -1.65 -10.10
N GLY A 977 21.49 -2.90 -9.97
CA GLY A 977 22.27 -4.07 -9.55
C GLY A 977 22.15 -4.50 -8.08
N ALA A 978 21.58 -5.69 -7.88
CA ALA A 978 22.11 -6.79 -7.07
C ALA A 978 22.81 -6.53 -5.72
N ARG A 979 22.35 -7.22 -4.66
CA ARG A 979 23.06 -7.35 -3.37
C ARG A 979 24.52 -7.82 -3.60
N PRO A 980 25.46 -7.54 -2.67
CA PRO A 980 26.76 -8.19 -2.69
C PRO A 980 26.66 -9.72 -2.79
N ASP A 981 25.65 -10.31 -2.15
CA ASP A 981 25.31 -11.73 -2.22
C ASP A 981 24.91 -12.20 -3.63
N GLU A 982 24.15 -11.40 -4.37
CA GLU A 982 23.87 -11.70 -5.77
C GLU A 982 25.14 -11.55 -6.63
N ALA A 983 26.00 -10.58 -6.35
CA ALA A 983 27.30 -10.50 -7.02
C ALA A 983 28.18 -11.76 -6.75
N VAL A 984 28.03 -12.41 -5.59
CA VAL A 984 28.64 -13.72 -5.33
C VAL A 984 28.01 -14.81 -6.21
N SER A 985 26.69 -14.87 -6.34
CA SER A 985 26.03 -15.89 -7.17
C SER A 985 26.40 -15.80 -8.67
N TRP A 986 26.71 -14.60 -9.15
CA TRP A 986 27.17 -14.37 -10.53
C TRP A 986 28.69 -14.50 -10.71
N GLY A 987 29.44 -14.91 -9.68
CA GLY A 987 30.90 -15.06 -9.75
C GLY A 987 31.68 -13.75 -9.87
N LYS A 988 31.03 -12.59 -9.62
CA LYS A 988 31.68 -11.27 -9.60
C LYS A 988 32.45 -11.05 -8.30
N ILE A 989 32.07 -11.77 -7.25
CA ILE A 989 32.75 -11.84 -5.96
C ILE A 989 32.95 -13.33 -5.62
N ARG A 990 34.09 -13.68 -5.01
CA ARG A 990 34.36 -15.07 -4.62
C ARG A 990 33.41 -15.53 -3.51
N GLY A 991 33.01 -16.79 -3.54
CA GLY A 991 32.17 -17.39 -2.48
C GLY A 991 32.83 -17.38 -1.10
N SER A 992 34.16 -17.33 -1.05
CA SER A 992 34.95 -17.21 0.19
C SER A 992 35.21 -15.76 0.63
N ALA A 993 34.81 -14.76 -0.15
CA ALA A 993 35.11 -13.35 0.14
C ALA A 993 34.22 -12.80 1.25
N LYS A 994 34.79 -11.97 2.14
CA LYS A 994 34.01 -11.20 3.12
C LYS A 994 33.43 -9.98 2.39
N THR A 995 32.10 -9.93 2.28
CA THR A 995 31.37 -8.82 1.65
C THR A 995 30.61 -8.01 2.69
N VAL A 996 30.64 -6.69 2.55
CA VAL A 996 29.93 -5.80 3.48
C VAL A 996 29.21 -4.71 2.69
N LYS A 997 27.94 -4.47 3.01
CA LYS A 997 27.16 -3.33 2.53
C LYS A 997 26.78 -2.43 3.70
N VAL A 998 27.20 -1.17 3.62
CA VAL A 998 26.85 -0.11 4.55
C VAL A 998 25.72 0.71 3.94
N HIS A 999 24.54 0.67 4.54
CA HIS A 999 23.39 1.49 4.13
C HIS A 999 23.49 2.88 4.77
N CYS A 1000 24.33 3.73 4.19
CA CYS A 1000 24.59 5.08 4.68
C CYS A 1000 24.92 6.01 3.52
N ASP A 1001 24.79 7.32 3.73
CA ASP A 1001 25.30 8.31 2.80
C ASP A 1001 26.84 8.25 2.78
N ALA A 1002 27.40 8.01 1.59
CA ALA A 1002 28.84 7.87 1.43
C ALA A 1002 29.59 9.17 1.78
N THR A 1003 28.94 10.35 1.74
CA THR A 1003 29.54 11.62 2.17
C THR A 1003 29.84 11.67 3.66
N ILE A 1004 29.17 10.82 4.46
CA ILE A 1004 29.38 10.70 5.91
C ILE A 1004 30.25 9.49 6.21
N ALA A 1005 29.88 8.32 5.69
CA ALA A 1005 30.51 7.06 6.05
C ALA A 1005 31.93 6.92 5.48
N PHE A 1006 32.18 7.38 4.25
CA PHE A 1006 33.48 7.17 3.58
C PHE A 1006 34.63 7.96 4.23
N PRO A 1007 34.48 9.26 4.58
CA PRO A 1007 35.52 9.99 5.31
C PRO A 1007 35.87 9.36 6.67
N LEU A 1008 34.87 8.89 7.43
CA LEU A 1008 35.09 8.19 8.70
C LEU A 1008 35.85 6.89 8.49
N LEU A 1009 35.49 6.15 7.44
CA LEU A 1009 36.18 4.92 7.07
C LEU A 1009 37.63 5.20 6.71
N VAL A 1010 37.91 6.23 5.90
CA VAL A 1010 39.27 6.61 5.51
C VAL A 1010 40.10 7.06 6.71
N ALA A 1011 39.49 7.79 7.66
CA ALA A 1011 40.14 8.23 8.90
C ALA A 1011 40.61 7.05 9.78
N GLU A 1012 39.85 5.95 9.83
CA GLU A 1012 40.18 4.77 10.66
C GLU A 1012 41.00 3.70 9.93
N THR A 1013 41.07 3.78 8.61
CA THR A 1013 41.79 2.80 7.79
C THR A 1013 43.01 3.44 7.16
N PHE A 1014 42.83 4.19 6.08
CA PHE A 1014 43.92 4.67 5.24
C PHE A 1014 44.77 5.78 5.89
N ALA A 1015 44.14 6.78 6.52
CA ALA A 1015 44.82 7.98 7.00
C ALA A 1015 45.94 7.75 8.04
N PRO A 1016 45.78 6.86 9.06
CA PRO A 1016 46.82 6.61 10.06
C PRO A 1016 48.11 6.01 9.49
N ARG A 1017 48.08 5.51 8.24
CA ARG A 1017 49.22 4.87 7.58
C ARG A 1017 50.14 5.86 6.87
N VAL A 1018 49.71 7.10 6.68
CA VAL A 1018 50.59 8.15 6.15
C VAL A 1018 51.52 8.58 7.27
N LYS A 1019 52.82 8.29 7.12
CA LYS A 1019 53.83 8.91 7.99
C LYS A 1019 53.68 10.42 7.85
N PRO A 1020 53.51 11.19 8.94
CA PRO A 1020 53.57 12.64 8.82
C PRO A 1020 54.90 12.99 8.16
N CYS A 1021 54.85 13.76 7.06
CA CYS A 1021 56.04 14.48 6.64
C CYS A 1021 56.48 15.28 7.85
N ASN A 1022 57.66 14.95 8.41
CA ASN A 1022 58.25 15.67 9.53
C ASN A 1022 58.05 17.18 9.31
N GLN A 1023 57.23 17.79 10.15
CA GLN A 1023 57.34 19.21 10.48
C GLN A 1023 58.33 19.34 11.63
#